data_AF-A0A7J7VBH3-F1
#
_entry.id   AF-A0A7J7VBH3-F1
#
_cell.length_a   1.000
_cell.length_b   1.000
_cell.length_c   1.000
_cell.angle_alpha   90.00
_cell.angle_beta   90.00
_cell.angle_gamma   90.00
#
_symmetry.space_group_name_H-M   'P 1'
#
loop_
_entity.id
_entity.type
_entity.pdbx_description
1 polymer ?
#
loop_
_entity_poly.entity_id
_entity_poly.type
_entity_poly.pdbx_seq_one_letter_code
_entity_poly.pdbx_strand_id
1 'polypeptide(L)'
;MKRAATLRLLSDLSSFSGAARLRELLAADPAVRVRVRGSPDGRHLLLLRPPVAPAPQLLVAVRGPGEELERAWPAGHPSPMDAFFLPWPARPALVLVWESGLAEVWGAGVGPGWRLLQSTELCPGGGSRVVAVAAPRGRLVWCEERRADAEDRAPPPRAAASSHCVCVRTLEPGGEAGTSLGRTRILLHHCPPFRLLASRKDLFLVPAATTLPGVSHLLLIWSPGKGKVTVAAPSLRLSYSKSLNPGRGDTWDFRTLLRGLPGLLSPRQPWAVHTWAPTPQGLLWLDFRGTVSLVQPHGGTRAVGTLQEAPVGLAESAALGTFHGTLACVLGSTLELLDMGSGQLLERKVLSTDRVHLLEPLAPGTKGEEETEPRGGGLRLLSALGLFQVVWEAPPTLELPSAEDLVFEEACEYYQRRSLRGAQLTPEELRQNNVFRAPQALASILQGHVSPSTLLTTLRAELRDYRSLEQLKAQLVAGDEEEAGWTELAEQEVARLLRTELIGDQLAQLNTIFQALPTAAWGAILRALQLQPDGNGRLRSQAPADVWKKVLGGTAVGKDPPNGALPLFELLCQCLCQLEPRWLPPFVELAQQQGGPGWGAGSPGLPLYRRALAVLGEEGTRPEALELELLLGSGRPKAVLQAVGQLVKKGQWERALESGLALGPSSPLLRSEIFKLLLAEFARHRQLDAHLPLLCRLCPPDLAPAELLLLLHTHLPDESEPPSPFPEPGAEPPLTVGLLRALLEQTGAKRQSSGPVLSLYEDILWDPGTPPPTPPRGPMTTLQASDHPGPGAWAPSGQDLCVTDTG
;
A
#
# COMPACT_ATOMS: atom_id res chain seq x y z
N MET A 1 -5.40 28.01 -21.06
CA MET A 1 -4.56 28.79 -22.01
C MET A 1 -3.10 28.39 -21.81
N LYS A 2 -2.32 28.23 -22.88
CA LYS A 2 -0.89 27.87 -22.80
C LYS A 2 -0.10 29.03 -22.20
N ARG A 3 0.70 28.79 -21.15
CA ARG A 3 1.68 29.77 -20.66
C ARG A 3 2.80 29.87 -21.71
N ALA A 4 3.10 31.07 -22.18
CA ALA A 4 4.26 31.32 -23.03
C ALA A 4 5.42 31.84 -22.17
N ALA A 5 6.62 31.31 -22.38
CA ALA A 5 7.85 31.83 -21.81
C ALA A 5 8.66 32.53 -22.90
N THR A 6 9.17 33.70 -22.54
CA THR A 6 10.10 34.45 -23.36
C THR A 6 11.52 34.30 -22.84
N LEU A 7 12.48 34.36 -23.76
CA LEU A 7 13.90 34.42 -23.42
C LEU A 7 14.30 35.89 -23.42
N ARG A 8 14.51 36.45 -22.24
CA ARG A 8 14.99 37.83 -22.07
C ARG A 8 16.51 37.84 -22.11
N LEU A 9 17.10 38.65 -22.98
CA LEU A 9 18.54 38.89 -23.01
C LEU A 9 18.93 39.74 -21.78
N LEU A 10 19.84 39.24 -20.94
CA LEU A 10 20.41 39.96 -19.80
C LEU A 10 21.74 40.64 -20.15
N SER A 11 22.55 40.01 -21.00
CA SER A 11 23.85 40.53 -21.45
C SER A 11 24.24 39.86 -22.75
N ASP A 12 24.80 40.62 -23.68
CA ASP A 12 25.46 40.14 -24.91
C ASP A 12 26.91 39.68 -24.67
N LEU A 13 27.30 39.54 -23.39
CA LEU A 13 28.64 39.25 -22.87
C LEU A 13 29.66 40.40 -22.96
N SER A 14 29.32 41.56 -23.54
CA SER A 14 30.23 42.71 -23.62
C SER A 14 30.59 43.28 -22.25
N SER A 15 29.69 43.13 -21.28
CA SER A 15 29.89 43.56 -19.89
C SER A 15 30.89 42.71 -19.10
N PHE A 16 31.40 41.62 -19.68
CA PHE A 16 32.37 40.72 -19.05
C PHE A 16 33.78 41.05 -19.51
N SER A 17 34.76 40.96 -18.60
CA SER A 17 36.17 40.92 -18.97
C SER A 17 36.44 39.75 -19.92
N GLY A 18 37.32 39.95 -20.90
CA GLY A 18 37.65 38.91 -21.88
C GLY A 18 36.54 38.51 -22.83
N ALA A 19 35.54 39.36 -23.07
CA ALA A 19 34.33 39.01 -23.83
C ALA A 19 34.59 38.28 -25.16
N ALA A 20 35.65 38.65 -25.90
CA ALA A 20 36.03 37.96 -27.14
C ALA A 20 36.44 36.50 -26.87
N ARG A 21 37.31 36.27 -25.88
CA ARG A 21 37.78 34.94 -25.48
C ARG A 21 36.66 34.10 -24.89
N LEU A 22 35.78 34.71 -24.10
CA LEU A 22 34.59 34.07 -23.55
C LEU A 22 33.68 33.53 -24.67
N ARG A 23 33.40 34.34 -25.69
CA ARG A 23 32.59 33.92 -26.85
C ARG A 23 33.27 32.81 -27.64
N GLU A 24 34.58 32.91 -27.86
CA GLU A 24 35.35 31.87 -28.55
C GLU A 24 35.28 30.53 -27.82
N LEU A 25 35.44 30.51 -26.50
CA LEU A 25 35.38 29.29 -25.69
C LEU A 25 33.98 28.68 -25.65
N LEU A 26 32.93 29.51 -25.62
CA LEU A 26 31.53 29.04 -25.71
C LEU A 26 31.19 28.54 -27.13
N ALA A 27 31.86 29.08 -28.15
CA ALA A 27 31.76 28.67 -29.55
C ALA A 27 32.82 27.62 -29.96
N ALA A 28 33.48 26.96 -29.00
CA ALA A 28 34.41 25.86 -29.29
C ALA A 28 33.70 24.57 -29.70
N ASP A 29 34.40 23.71 -30.45
CA ASP A 29 33.92 22.44 -31.03
C ASP A 29 33.04 21.61 -30.06
N PRO A 30 31.84 21.13 -30.47
CA PRO A 30 30.94 20.31 -29.65
C PRO A 30 31.58 19.03 -29.10
N ALA A 31 32.63 18.50 -29.73
CA ALA A 31 33.39 17.36 -29.21
C ALA A 31 34.10 17.68 -27.88
N VAL A 32 34.30 18.96 -27.58
CA VAL A 32 35.03 19.45 -26.41
C VAL A 32 34.04 19.93 -25.36
N ARG A 33 33.78 19.10 -24.35
CA ARG A 33 32.88 19.46 -23.24
C ARG A 33 33.50 20.51 -22.32
N VAL A 34 33.14 21.78 -22.50
CA VAL A 34 33.52 22.88 -21.60
C VAL A 34 32.67 22.82 -20.33
N ARG A 35 33.32 22.88 -19.15
CA ARG A 35 32.62 23.01 -17.87
C ARG A 35 32.41 24.48 -17.56
N VAL A 36 31.15 24.88 -17.40
CA VAL A 36 30.76 26.25 -17.10
C VAL A 36 30.14 26.32 -15.71
N ARG A 37 30.57 27.28 -14.88
CA ARG A 37 29.95 27.57 -13.58
C ARG A 37 29.83 29.07 -13.36
N GLY A 38 28.71 29.50 -12.79
CA GLY A 38 28.54 30.86 -12.27
C GLY A 38 28.98 30.93 -10.80
N SER A 39 29.52 32.07 -10.39
CA SER A 39 29.75 32.34 -8.97
C SER A 39 28.43 32.58 -8.22
N PRO A 40 28.40 32.36 -6.89
CA PRO A 40 27.21 32.59 -6.07
C PRO A 40 26.70 34.04 -6.08
N ASP A 41 27.58 35.01 -6.34
CA ASP A 41 27.25 36.44 -6.46
C ASP A 41 26.75 36.82 -7.86
N GLY A 42 26.80 35.91 -8.83
CA GLY A 42 26.39 36.13 -10.21
C GLY A 42 27.31 37.04 -11.02
N ARG A 43 28.47 37.43 -10.48
CA ARG A 43 29.42 38.35 -11.13
C ARG A 43 30.53 37.65 -11.92
N HIS A 44 30.81 36.38 -11.65
CA HIS A 44 31.92 35.66 -12.26
C HIS A 44 31.44 34.44 -13.02
N LEU A 45 32.03 34.20 -14.19
CA LEU A 45 31.83 33.01 -15.01
C LEU A 45 33.14 32.25 -15.12
N LEU A 46 33.12 30.98 -14.72
CA LEU A 46 34.24 30.06 -14.80
C LEU A 46 34.03 29.10 -15.97
N LEU A 47 34.99 29.06 -16.89
CA LEU A 47 35.07 28.11 -17.99
C LEU A 47 36.34 27.27 -17.84
N LEU A 48 36.19 25.94 -17.85
CA LEU A 48 37.30 24.99 -17.81
C LEU A 48 37.18 23.98 -18.95
N ARG A 49 38.21 23.91 -19.79
CA ARG A 49 38.31 22.94 -20.89
C ARG A 49 39.08 21.68 -20.46
N PRO A 50 38.57 20.46 -20.73
CA PRO A 50 39.29 19.22 -20.45
C PRO A 50 40.49 19.04 -21.40
N PRO A 51 41.51 18.26 -21.01
CA PRO A 51 42.84 18.22 -21.67
C PRO A 51 42.92 17.52 -23.04
N VAL A 52 41.83 17.44 -23.81
CA VAL A 52 41.73 16.60 -25.02
C VAL A 52 42.16 17.33 -26.31
N ALA A 53 42.40 18.63 -26.27
CA ALA A 53 42.75 19.47 -27.44
C ALA A 53 43.67 20.64 -27.01
N PRO A 54 44.22 21.50 -27.90
CA PRO A 54 45.43 22.27 -27.60
C PRO A 54 45.27 23.08 -26.31
N ALA A 55 46.24 22.90 -25.39
CA ALA A 55 46.36 23.46 -24.04
C ALA A 55 45.01 23.59 -23.26
N PRO A 56 44.77 22.79 -22.20
CA PRO A 56 43.62 23.03 -21.33
C PRO A 56 43.64 24.48 -20.83
N GLN A 57 42.48 25.12 -20.89
CA GLN A 57 42.32 26.54 -20.63
C GLN A 57 41.30 26.76 -19.53
N LEU A 58 41.70 27.58 -18.56
CA LEU A 58 40.88 28.15 -17.51
C LEU A 58 40.63 29.61 -17.84
N LEU A 59 39.36 30.02 -17.87
CA LEU A 59 38.97 31.43 -17.96
C LEU A 59 38.00 31.75 -16.82
N VAL A 60 38.29 32.81 -16.07
CA VAL A 60 37.33 33.43 -15.15
C VAL A 60 37.04 34.85 -15.63
N ALA A 61 35.86 35.02 -16.22
CA ALA A 61 35.38 36.31 -16.69
C ALA A 61 34.57 37.01 -15.57
N VAL A 62 34.73 38.33 -15.45
CA VAL A 62 34.11 39.16 -14.41
C VAL A 62 33.14 40.16 -15.05
N ARG A 63 31.90 40.25 -14.56
CA ARG A 63 30.91 41.25 -14.97
C ARG A 63 31.18 42.56 -14.23
N GLY A 64 31.51 43.63 -14.97
CA GLY A 64 31.83 44.95 -14.40
C GLY A 64 33.33 45.13 -14.09
N PRO A 65 33.71 46.02 -13.16
CA PRO A 65 35.11 46.32 -12.88
C PRO A 65 35.81 45.13 -12.20
N GLY A 66 36.80 44.54 -12.89
CA GLY A 66 37.62 43.43 -12.40
C GLY A 66 38.47 42.82 -13.52
N GLU A 67 39.57 42.17 -13.16
CA GLU A 67 40.43 41.47 -14.11
C GLU A 67 40.00 40.02 -14.31
N GLU A 68 40.12 39.54 -15.55
CA GLU A 68 39.95 38.13 -15.85
C GLU A 68 41.12 37.29 -15.33
N LEU A 69 40.86 36.01 -15.05
CA LEU A 69 41.91 35.02 -14.84
C LEU A 69 41.93 34.09 -16.04
N GLU A 70 42.92 34.26 -16.90
CA GLU A 70 43.22 33.32 -17.98
C GLU A 70 44.45 32.49 -17.62
N ARG A 71 44.34 31.17 -17.72
CA ARG A 71 45.48 30.25 -17.62
C ARG A 71 45.38 29.17 -18.67
N ALA A 72 46.50 28.91 -19.33
CA ALA A 72 46.68 27.79 -20.23
C ALA A 72 47.84 26.93 -19.73
N TRP A 73 47.68 25.60 -19.76
CA TRP A 73 48.77 24.68 -19.43
C TRP A 73 49.31 24.04 -20.72
N PRO A 74 50.64 23.97 -20.91
CA PRO A 74 51.22 23.36 -22.09
C PRO A 74 50.81 21.89 -22.23
N ALA A 75 50.76 21.39 -23.47
CA ALA A 75 50.54 19.97 -23.72
C ALA A 75 51.57 19.11 -22.94
N GLY A 76 51.09 18.09 -22.23
CA GLY A 76 51.91 17.21 -21.39
C GLY A 76 52.13 17.69 -19.94
N HIS A 77 51.71 18.91 -19.58
CA HIS A 77 51.72 19.36 -18.18
C HIS A 77 50.40 19.02 -17.47
N PRO A 78 50.42 18.71 -16.16
CA PRO A 78 49.22 18.40 -15.40
C PRO A 78 48.31 19.64 -15.29
N SER A 79 47.10 19.52 -15.82
CA SER A 79 46.06 20.54 -15.72
C SER A 79 45.08 20.23 -14.58
N PRO A 80 44.36 21.24 -14.05
CA PRO A 80 43.34 21.00 -13.06
C PRO A 80 42.21 20.10 -13.62
N MET A 81 41.79 19.13 -12.82
CA MET A 81 40.68 18.21 -13.10
C MET A 81 39.32 18.92 -13.00
N ASP A 82 39.17 19.82 -12.03
CA ASP A 82 37.94 20.59 -11.83
C ASP A 82 38.22 21.90 -11.10
N ALA A 83 37.26 22.82 -11.19
CA ALA A 83 37.33 24.14 -10.60
C ALA A 83 35.97 24.56 -10.00
N PHE A 84 36.00 25.21 -8.83
CA PHE A 84 34.79 25.56 -8.06
C PHE A 84 34.86 26.94 -7.43
N PHE A 85 33.74 27.65 -7.41
CA PHE A 85 33.60 28.84 -6.55
C PHE A 85 33.17 28.44 -5.14
N LEU A 86 33.79 29.05 -4.14
CA LEU A 86 33.37 28.95 -2.74
C LEU A 86 32.59 30.20 -2.33
N PRO A 87 31.53 30.04 -1.52
CA PRO A 87 30.91 31.17 -0.85
C PRO A 87 31.85 31.69 0.25
N TRP A 88 32.49 32.83 -0.01
CA TRP A 88 33.37 33.51 0.96
C TRP A 88 32.67 34.77 1.47
N PRO A 89 32.85 35.17 2.74
CA PRO A 89 32.11 36.29 3.34
C PRO A 89 32.32 37.67 2.70
N ALA A 90 33.38 37.87 1.90
CA ALA A 90 33.67 39.17 1.28
C ALA A 90 33.84 39.14 -0.25
N ARG A 91 34.43 38.07 -0.83
CA ARG A 91 34.78 37.99 -2.27
C ARG A 91 34.87 36.54 -2.75
N PRO A 92 34.46 36.20 -3.99
CA PRO A 92 34.51 34.81 -4.44
C PRO A 92 35.94 34.26 -4.42
N ALA A 93 36.08 33.05 -3.88
CA ALA A 93 37.32 32.27 -3.94
C ALA A 93 37.14 31.13 -4.95
N LEU A 94 38.18 30.89 -5.74
CA LEU A 94 38.23 29.83 -6.74
C LEU A 94 39.12 28.70 -6.23
N VAL A 95 38.63 27.47 -6.22
CA VAL A 95 39.43 26.28 -5.91
C VAL A 95 39.70 25.53 -7.19
N LEU A 96 40.98 25.30 -7.47
CA LEU A 96 41.46 24.42 -8.54
C LEU A 96 41.93 23.11 -7.91
N VAL A 97 41.57 21.97 -8.50
CA VAL A 97 41.95 20.64 -7.99
C VAL A 97 42.56 19.82 -9.12
N TRP A 98 43.71 19.19 -8.87
CA TRP A 98 44.44 18.36 -9.82
C TRP A 98 44.28 16.87 -9.52
N GLU A 99 44.54 16.03 -10.51
CA GLU A 99 44.53 14.56 -10.34
C GLU A 99 45.57 14.10 -9.32
N SER A 100 46.69 14.82 -9.19
CA SER A 100 47.75 14.56 -8.21
C SER A 100 47.30 14.74 -6.75
N GLY A 101 46.10 15.28 -6.52
CA GLY A 101 45.65 15.66 -5.18
C GLY A 101 46.12 17.04 -4.74
N LEU A 102 46.80 17.81 -5.59
CA LEU A 102 47.04 19.22 -5.34
C LEU A 102 45.71 19.99 -5.40
N ALA A 103 45.47 20.87 -4.44
CA ALA A 103 44.36 21.82 -4.44
C ALA A 103 44.87 23.23 -4.15
N GLU A 104 44.54 24.17 -5.04
CA GLU A 104 44.92 25.57 -4.92
C GLU A 104 43.68 26.44 -4.71
N VAL A 105 43.72 27.32 -3.72
CA VAL A 105 42.69 28.32 -3.45
C VAL A 105 43.19 29.67 -3.92
N TRP A 106 42.46 30.26 -4.86
CA TRP A 106 42.70 31.55 -5.47
C TRP A 106 41.63 32.54 -4.99
N GLY A 107 42.01 33.80 -4.82
CA GLY A 107 41.07 34.86 -4.46
C GLY A 107 41.38 36.17 -5.17
N ALA A 108 40.33 36.94 -5.42
CA ALA A 108 40.44 38.31 -5.89
C ALA A 108 40.91 39.20 -4.72
N GLY A 109 42.21 39.48 -4.65
CA GLY A 109 42.84 40.27 -3.57
C GLY A 109 42.48 41.76 -3.64
N VAL A 110 42.87 42.55 -2.64
CA VAL A 110 42.57 44.00 -2.57
C VAL A 110 43.21 44.80 -3.72
N GLY A 111 44.29 44.29 -4.34
CA GLY A 111 44.89 44.84 -5.56
C GLY A 111 44.30 44.25 -6.86
N PRO A 112 44.82 44.65 -8.04
CA PRO A 112 44.38 44.08 -9.32
C PRO A 112 44.75 42.59 -9.41
N GLY A 113 43.84 41.80 -9.97
CA GLY A 113 44.09 40.41 -10.34
C GLY A 113 43.79 39.34 -9.28
N TRP A 114 43.79 38.10 -9.76
CA TRP A 114 43.62 36.89 -8.95
C TRP A 114 44.96 36.44 -8.36
N ARG A 115 45.00 36.17 -7.05
CA ARG A 115 46.21 35.67 -6.36
C ARG A 115 45.97 34.32 -5.72
N LEU A 116 47.00 33.49 -5.70
CA LEU A 116 47.02 32.25 -4.92
C LEU A 116 47.02 32.61 -3.44
N LEU A 117 45.98 32.17 -2.72
CA LEU A 117 45.85 32.35 -1.27
C LEU A 117 46.48 31.18 -0.53
N GLN A 118 46.29 29.96 -1.04
CA GLN A 118 46.74 28.75 -0.36
C GLN A 118 46.90 27.60 -1.35
N SER A 119 47.89 26.75 -1.11
CA SER A 119 48.07 25.48 -1.81
C SER A 119 48.09 24.36 -0.78
N THR A 120 47.46 23.23 -1.08
CA THR A 120 47.37 22.11 -0.15
C THR A 120 47.23 20.78 -0.87
N GLU A 121 47.89 19.77 -0.32
CA GLU A 121 47.77 18.39 -0.76
C GLU A 121 46.56 17.71 -0.08
N LEU A 122 45.67 17.15 -0.90
CA LEU A 122 44.53 16.34 -0.49
C LEU A 122 44.92 14.88 -0.23
N CYS A 123 45.94 14.41 -0.93
CA CYS A 123 46.40 13.03 -1.00
C CYS A 123 47.85 12.92 -0.49
N PRO A 124 48.10 12.94 0.84
CA PRO A 124 49.46 13.01 1.39
C PRO A 124 50.29 11.73 1.20
N GLY A 125 49.65 10.61 0.83
CA GLY A 125 50.33 9.38 0.45
C GLY A 125 50.56 9.38 -1.06
N GLY A 126 51.80 9.61 -1.51
CA GLY A 126 52.17 9.81 -2.92
C GLY A 126 51.83 8.70 -3.94
N GLY A 127 51.08 7.68 -3.54
CA GLY A 127 50.49 6.65 -4.41
C GLY A 127 48.99 6.80 -4.69
N SER A 128 48.36 7.89 -4.25
CA SER A 128 46.92 8.12 -4.40
C SER A 128 46.60 9.20 -5.44
N ARG A 129 45.50 9.01 -6.19
CA ARG A 129 45.07 9.89 -7.27
C ARG A 129 43.61 10.31 -7.08
N VAL A 130 43.31 11.59 -7.27
CA VAL A 130 41.93 12.08 -7.30
C VAL A 130 41.28 11.67 -8.62
N VAL A 131 40.12 11.02 -8.56
CA VAL A 131 39.34 10.57 -9.74
C VAL A 131 38.04 11.35 -9.93
N ALA A 132 37.51 11.95 -8.87
CA ALA A 132 36.34 12.83 -8.92
C ALA A 132 36.36 13.82 -7.77
N VAL A 133 35.79 15.01 -7.96
CA VAL A 133 35.74 16.05 -6.93
C VAL A 133 34.42 16.84 -7.01
N ALA A 134 33.93 17.28 -5.87
CA ALA A 134 32.77 18.14 -5.73
C ALA A 134 32.90 19.05 -4.51
N ALA A 135 32.28 20.23 -4.54
CA ALA A 135 32.40 21.23 -3.48
C ALA A 135 31.04 21.64 -2.85
N PRO A 136 30.36 20.75 -2.08
CA PRO A 136 29.10 21.10 -1.40
C PRO A 136 29.35 22.00 -0.18
N ARG A 137 28.68 23.17 -0.10
CA ARG A 137 28.59 24.04 1.11
C ARG A 137 29.93 24.29 1.83
N GLY A 138 30.94 24.80 1.12
CA GLY A 138 32.24 25.12 1.76
C GLY A 138 33.01 23.88 2.23
N ARG A 139 32.70 22.70 1.69
CA ARG A 139 33.46 21.47 1.91
C ARG A 139 33.97 21.00 0.57
N LEU A 140 35.22 20.55 0.53
CA LEU A 140 35.77 19.84 -0.61
C LEU A 140 35.60 18.34 -0.37
N VAL A 141 34.97 17.66 -1.30
CA VAL A 141 34.79 16.21 -1.28
C VAL A 141 35.42 15.63 -2.53
N TRP A 142 36.25 14.61 -2.36
CA TRP A 142 36.90 13.96 -3.50
C TRP A 142 36.85 12.44 -3.34
N CYS A 143 36.86 11.75 -4.48
CA CYS A 143 37.08 10.32 -4.55
C CYS A 143 38.56 10.13 -4.92
N GLU A 144 39.31 9.45 -4.06
CA GLU A 144 40.70 9.08 -4.29
C GLU A 144 40.81 7.58 -4.57
N GLU A 145 41.65 7.23 -5.54
CA GLU A 145 42.10 5.88 -5.82
C GLU A 145 43.40 5.64 -5.06
N ARG A 146 43.46 4.58 -4.24
CA ARG A 146 44.67 4.17 -3.53
C ARG A 146 45.31 2.99 -4.25
N ARG A 147 46.57 3.11 -4.68
CA ARG A 147 47.34 1.94 -5.13
C ARG A 147 47.68 1.08 -3.92
N ALA A 148 47.52 -0.23 -4.04
CA ALA A 148 47.99 -1.16 -3.01
C ALA A 148 49.52 -1.04 -2.89
N ASP A 149 50.02 -0.94 -1.67
CA ASP A 149 51.45 -0.91 -1.40
C ASP A 149 52.13 -2.13 -2.05
N ALA A 150 53.31 -1.89 -2.61
CA ALA A 150 54.10 -2.87 -3.33
C ALA A 150 54.63 -3.97 -2.39
N GLU A 151 53.81 -4.98 -2.11
CA GLU A 151 54.27 -6.31 -1.70
C GLU A 151 53.68 -7.37 -2.65
N ASP A 152 54.44 -7.62 -3.73
CA ASP A 152 54.69 -8.87 -4.45
C ASP A 152 53.60 -9.95 -4.67
N ARG A 153 52.30 -9.62 -4.63
CA ARG A 153 51.27 -10.49 -5.22
C ARG A 153 50.27 -9.69 -6.03
N ALA A 154 50.16 -10.05 -7.32
CA ALA A 154 49.10 -9.56 -8.19
C ALA A 154 47.73 -9.84 -7.54
N PRO A 155 46.96 -8.80 -7.16
CA PRO A 155 45.66 -9.00 -6.56
C PRO A 155 44.70 -9.60 -7.60
N PRO A 156 43.76 -10.47 -7.21
CA PRO A 156 42.75 -10.98 -8.13
C PRO A 156 41.95 -9.82 -8.74
N PRO A 157 41.43 -9.94 -9.98
CA PRO A 157 40.76 -8.85 -10.69
C PRO A 157 39.54 -8.25 -9.95
N ARG A 158 38.97 -8.99 -8.98
CA ARG A 158 37.90 -8.52 -8.10
C ARG A 158 38.36 -7.57 -6.97
N ALA A 159 39.64 -7.58 -6.58
CA ALA A 159 40.16 -6.75 -5.49
C ALA A 159 40.52 -5.32 -5.93
N ALA A 160 40.84 -5.11 -7.21
CA ALA A 160 41.11 -3.78 -7.78
C ALA A 160 39.86 -2.87 -7.83
N ALA A 161 38.65 -3.44 -7.81
CA ALA A 161 37.39 -2.69 -7.94
C ALA A 161 36.93 -1.95 -6.67
N SER A 162 37.63 -2.10 -5.54
CA SER A 162 37.31 -1.45 -4.26
C SER A 162 38.49 -0.68 -3.66
N SER A 163 39.41 -0.19 -4.51
CA SER A 163 40.58 0.59 -4.10
C SER A 163 40.29 2.07 -3.84
N HIS A 164 39.02 2.49 -3.92
CA HIS A 164 38.66 3.89 -3.81
C HIS A 164 38.11 4.22 -2.42
N CYS A 165 38.31 5.46 -2.03
CA CYS A 165 37.62 6.06 -0.89
C CYS A 165 37.14 7.47 -1.22
N VAL A 166 36.09 7.89 -0.52
CA VAL A 166 35.55 9.25 -0.62
C VAL A 166 35.96 10.00 0.62
N CYS A 167 36.72 11.07 0.44
CA CYS A 167 37.28 11.90 1.48
C CYS A 167 36.63 13.29 1.47
N VAL A 168 36.53 13.91 2.64
CA VAL A 168 35.99 15.26 2.81
C VAL A 168 36.92 16.11 3.66
N ARG A 169 37.02 17.38 3.29
CA ARG A 169 37.72 18.40 4.05
C ARG A 169 36.86 19.65 4.12
N THR A 170 36.64 20.14 5.34
CA THR A 170 35.94 21.41 5.54
C THR A 170 36.88 22.56 5.21
N LEU A 171 36.41 23.51 4.42
CA LEU A 171 37.12 24.75 4.12
C LEU A 171 36.49 25.83 4.97
N GLU A 172 37.16 26.23 6.05
CA GLU A 172 36.71 27.36 6.85
C GLU A 172 37.39 28.63 6.33
N PRO A 173 36.64 29.73 6.15
CA PRO A 173 37.25 31.00 5.85
C PRO A 173 38.02 31.49 7.07
N GLY A 174 39.36 31.44 7.00
CA GLY A 174 40.18 32.27 7.86
C GLY A 174 40.03 33.72 7.42
N GLY A 175 40.46 34.68 8.25
CA GLY A 175 40.33 36.12 7.96
C GLY A 175 41.08 36.57 6.71
N GLU A 176 41.67 37.77 6.74
CA GLU A 176 42.29 38.39 5.55
C GLU A 176 43.49 37.60 4.95
N ALA A 177 44.01 36.58 5.64
CA ALA A 177 45.28 35.90 5.33
C ALA A 177 45.18 34.44 4.83
N GLY A 178 44.00 33.85 4.63
CA GLY A 178 43.88 32.51 4.03
C GLY A 178 42.75 31.64 4.59
N THR A 179 42.66 30.39 4.12
CA THR A 179 41.62 29.44 4.57
C THR A 179 42.12 28.61 5.77
N SER A 180 41.31 28.46 6.82
CA SER A 180 41.57 27.44 7.83
C SER A 180 41.06 26.11 7.29
N LEU A 181 42.01 25.25 6.92
CA LEU A 181 41.67 23.93 6.41
C LEU A 181 41.40 22.98 7.57
N GLY A 182 40.17 22.49 7.64
CA GLY A 182 39.81 21.43 8.58
C GLY A 182 40.61 20.15 8.33
N ARG A 183 40.54 19.21 9.28
CA ARG A 183 41.12 17.87 9.12
C ARG A 183 40.42 17.12 7.99
N THR A 184 41.21 16.43 7.15
CA THR A 184 40.69 15.46 6.19
C THR A 184 40.02 14.30 6.93
N ARG A 185 38.82 13.91 6.50
CA ARG A 185 38.08 12.76 7.03
C ARG A 185 37.69 11.85 5.87
N ILE A 186 37.79 10.54 6.08
CA ILE A 186 37.31 9.56 5.11
C ILE A 186 35.83 9.33 5.38
N LEU A 187 34.99 9.59 4.39
CA LEU A 187 33.54 9.41 4.47
C LEU A 187 33.14 7.98 4.09
N LEU A 188 33.78 7.40 3.06
CA LEU A 188 33.48 6.06 2.56
C LEU A 188 34.77 5.31 2.20
N HIS A 189 34.89 4.09 2.68
CA HIS A 189 35.96 3.14 2.40
C HIS A 189 35.49 2.05 1.43
N HIS A 190 36.45 1.45 0.72
CA HIS A 190 36.26 0.27 -0.12
C HIS A 190 35.17 0.42 -1.19
N CYS A 191 35.01 1.63 -1.74
CA CYS A 191 33.99 1.90 -2.74
C CYS A 191 34.50 1.65 -4.17
N PRO A 192 33.58 1.42 -5.12
CA PRO A 192 33.89 1.54 -6.54
C PRO A 192 34.18 3.01 -6.91
N PRO A 193 34.70 3.26 -8.12
CA PRO A 193 34.79 4.62 -8.64
C PRO A 193 33.39 5.24 -8.72
N PHE A 194 33.19 6.36 -8.03
CA PHE A 194 31.98 7.16 -8.07
C PHE A 194 32.26 8.51 -8.69
N ARG A 195 31.31 9.00 -9.49
CA ARG A 195 31.29 10.40 -9.88
C ARG A 195 30.55 11.19 -8.80
N LEU A 196 31.13 12.32 -8.41
CA LEU A 196 30.60 13.19 -7.38
C LEU A 196 29.82 14.35 -8.00
N LEU A 197 28.57 14.53 -7.59
CA LEU A 197 27.71 15.64 -8.01
C LEU A 197 27.20 16.35 -6.77
N ALA A 198 27.48 17.63 -6.64
CA ALA A 198 27.02 18.43 -5.50
C ALA A 198 25.81 19.27 -5.90
N SER A 199 24.75 19.23 -5.10
CA SER A 199 23.79 20.33 -5.00
C SER A 199 24.22 21.27 -3.88
N ARG A 200 23.50 22.40 -3.74
CA ARG A 200 23.68 23.30 -2.59
C ARG A 200 23.43 22.65 -1.23
N LYS A 201 22.79 21.49 -1.16
CA LYS A 201 22.39 20.84 0.10
C LYS A 201 23.01 19.47 0.29
N ASP A 202 23.08 18.69 -0.78
CA ASP A 202 23.35 17.26 -0.75
C ASP A 202 24.46 16.92 -1.76
N LEU A 203 25.19 15.85 -1.48
CA LEU A 203 26.18 15.25 -2.36
C LEU A 203 25.64 13.92 -2.89
N PHE A 204 25.70 13.73 -4.19
CA PHE A 204 25.29 12.51 -4.88
C PHE A 204 26.52 11.80 -5.43
N LEU A 205 26.65 10.52 -5.11
CA LEU A 205 27.69 9.63 -5.61
C LEU A 205 27.02 8.69 -6.61
N VAL A 206 27.19 9.00 -7.90
CA VAL A 206 26.61 8.21 -9.01
C VAL A 206 27.66 7.21 -9.53
N PRO A 207 27.25 6.00 -9.96
CA PRO A 207 28.14 5.05 -10.59
C PRO A 207 28.89 5.67 -11.78
N ALA A 208 30.19 5.41 -11.87
CA ALA A 208 31.00 5.73 -13.03
C ALA A 208 30.85 4.66 -14.12
N ALA A 209 31.30 4.95 -15.34
CA ALA A 209 31.27 3.99 -16.46
C ALA A 209 32.10 2.71 -16.18
N THR A 210 33.06 2.79 -15.25
CA THR A 210 33.94 1.70 -14.82
C THR A 210 33.43 0.96 -13.58
N THR A 211 32.26 1.33 -13.05
CA THR A 211 31.67 0.68 -11.86
C THR A 211 31.15 -0.72 -12.22
N LEU A 212 31.35 -1.69 -11.31
CA LEU A 212 30.91 -3.07 -11.50
C LEU A 212 29.40 -3.17 -11.80
N PRO A 213 28.96 -4.05 -12.72
CA PRO A 213 27.56 -4.19 -13.10
C PRO A 213 26.60 -4.40 -11.91
N GLY A 214 27.00 -5.19 -10.91
CA GLY A 214 26.17 -5.49 -9.73
C GLY A 214 25.92 -4.34 -8.76
N VAL A 215 26.59 -3.19 -8.93
CA VAL A 215 26.37 -1.96 -8.13
C VAL A 215 26.11 -0.73 -8.99
N SER A 216 26.05 -0.92 -10.32
CA SER A 216 25.81 0.15 -11.31
C SER A 216 24.40 0.73 -11.26
N HIS A 217 23.49 0.10 -10.52
CA HIS A 217 22.12 0.56 -10.29
C HIS A 217 21.91 1.26 -8.94
N LEU A 218 22.97 1.44 -8.15
CA LEU A 218 22.94 2.03 -6.82
C LEU A 218 23.46 3.47 -6.85
N LEU A 219 22.85 4.33 -6.05
CA LEU A 219 23.26 5.72 -5.82
C LEU A 219 23.44 5.95 -4.31
N LEU A 220 24.49 6.66 -3.92
CA LEU A 220 24.63 7.15 -2.54
C LEU A 220 24.34 8.65 -2.49
N ILE A 221 23.57 9.07 -1.49
CA ILE A 221 23.19 10.47 -1.28
C ILE A 221 23.63 10.86 0.13
N TRP A 222 24.60 11.75 0.25
CA TRP A 222 25.03 12.30 1.54
C TRP A 222 24.44 13.69 1.75
N SER A 223 23.67 13.84 2.83
CA SER A 223 23.12 15.10 3.32
C SER A 223 23.94 15.61 4.51
N PRO A 224 24.99 16.44 4.29
CA PRO A 224 25.86 16.90 5.37
C PRO A 224 25.11 17.66 6.47
N GLY A 225 24.11 18.47 6.11
CA GLY A 225 23.33 19.24 7.08
C GLY A 225 22.42 18.39 7.98
N LYS A 226 22.09 17.16 7.55
CA LYS A 226 21.28 16.22 8.33
C LYS A 226 22.12 15.14 9.02
N GLY A 227 23.43 15.10 8.76
CA GLY A 227 24.29 13.98 9.17
C GLY A 227 23.68 12.65 8.72
N LYS A 228 23.25 12.54 7.46
CA LYS A 228 22.56 11.34 6.96
C LYS A 228 23.13 10.96 5.61
N VAL A 229 23.29 9.67 5.36
CA VAL A 229 23.42 9.19 3.97
C VAL A 229 22.30 8.22 3.70
N THR A 230 21.87 8.24 2.44
CA THR A 230 20.89 7.35 1.89
C THR A 230 21.54 6.53 0.77
N VAL A 231 21.33 5.23 0.79
CA VAL A 231 21.61 4.30 -0.31
C VAL A 231 20.30 4.12 -1.03
N ALA A 232 20.26 4.49 -2.30
CA ALA A 232 19.07 4.40 -3.11
C ALA A 232 19.31 3.42 -4.26
N ALA A 233 18.38 2.48 -4.45
CA ALA A 233 18.20 1.72 -5.67
C ALA A 233 16.88 2.11 -6.34
N PRO A 234 16.83 3.26 -7.02
CA PRO A 234 15.67 3.72 -7.76
C PRO A 234 14.97 2.68 -8.63
N SER A 235 15.71 1.82 -9.34
CA SER A 235 15.15 0.76 -10.18
C SER A 235 14.44 -0.35 -9.38
N LEU A 236 14.79 -0.50 -8.10
CA LEU A 236 14.15 -1.41 -7.15
C LEU A 236 13.13 -0.69 -6.25
N ARG A 237 13.02 0.64 -6.37
CA ARG A 237 12.27 1.51 -5.44
C ARG A 237 12.64 1.29 -3.97
N LEU A 238 13.88 0.88 -3.73
CA LEU A 238 14.42 0.67 -2.39
C LEU A 238 15.27 1.87 -2.01
N SER A 239 15.10 2.35 -0.78
CA SER A 239 16.05 3.27 -0.16
C SER A 239 16.32 2.85 1.27
N TYR A 240 17.58 2.93 1.65
CA TYR A 240 18.03 2.72 3.01
C TYR A 240 18.77 3.96 3.47
N SER A 241 18.61 4.32 4.73
CA SER A 241 19.25 5.52 5.24
C SER A 241 19.80 5.32 6.64
N LYS A 242 21.01 5.81 6.85
CA LYS A 242 21.72 5.70 8.13
C LYS A 242 22.24 7.08 8.52
N SER A 243 22.13 7.40 9.80
CA SER A 243 22.73 8.62 10.35
C SER A 243 24.25 8.46 10.42
N LEU A 244 24.94 9.53 10.05
CA LEU A 244 26.36 9.78 10.24
C LEU A 244 26.51 10.85 11.30
N ASN A 245 27.29 10.56 12.34
CA ASN A 245 27.79 11.58 13.23
C ASN A 245 29.24 11.89 12.86
N PRO A 246 29.49 12.78 11.87
CA PRO A 246 30.85 13.09 11.44
C PRO A 246 31.70 13.68 12.59
N GLY A 247 31.08 14.25 13.63
CA GLY A 247 31.76 14.74 14.84
C GLY A 247 32.39 13.64 15.72
N ARG A 248 31.92 12.38 15.63
CA ARG A 248 32.48 11.24 16.38
C ARG A 248 33.60 10.49 15.64
N GLY A 249 33.88 10.88 14.39
CA GLY A 249 34.85 10.18 13.55
C GLY A 249 34.29 8.93 12.85
N ASP A 250 32.96 8.76 12.83
CA ASP A 250 32.31 7.65 12.13
C ASP A 250 32.66 7.66 10.65
N THR A 251 33.30 6.59 10.17
CA THR A 251 33.55 6.32 8.75
C THR A 251 32.72 5.13 8.30
N TRP A 252 32.45 5.04 7.00
CA TRP A 252 31.64 3.96 6.45
C TRP A 252 32.42 3.03 5.56
N ASP A 253 32.09 1.75 5.60
CA ASP A 253 32.57 0.75 4.66
C ASP A 253 31.46 0.39 3.68
N PHE A 254 31.72 0.59 2.38
CA PHE A 254 30.77 0.29 1.32
C PHE A 254 30.35 -1.19 1.32
N ARG A 255 31.27 -2.11 1.62
CA ARG A 255 30.99 -3.55 1.65
C ARG A 255 30.06 -3.92 2.81
N THR A 256 30.33 -3.37 3.99
CA THR A 256 29.47 -3.58 5.18
C THR A 256 28.08 -2.99 4.94
N LEU A 257 28.00 -1.83 4.29
CA LEU A 257 26.75 -1.19 3.93
C LEU A 257 25.93 -2.05 2.96
N LEU A 258 26.57 -2.68 1.97
CA LEU A 258 25.87 -3.57 1.02
C LEU A 258 25.42 -4.89 1.66
N ARG A 259 26.24 -5.48 2.55
CA ARG A 259 25.91 -6.74 3.25
C ARG A 259 24.69 -6.60 4.15
N GLY A 260 24.48 -5.43 4.76
CA GLY A 260 23.33 -5.17 5.63
C GLY A 260 22.01 -4.94 4.89
N LEU A 261 21.98 -5.03 3.55
CA LEU A 261 20.84 -4.62 2.74
C LEU A 261 20.41 -5.73 1.76
N PRO A 262 19.54 -6.66 2.20
CA PRO A 262 19.03 -7.72 1.33
C PRO A 262 18.28 -7.13 0.12
N GLY A 263 18.48 -7.72 -1.06
CA GLY A 263 17.81 -7.32 -2.30
C GLY A 263 18.49 -6.21 -3.12
N LEU A 264 19.44 -5.46 -2.56
CA LEU A 264 20.16 -4.40 -3.29
C LEU A 264 21.21 -4.91 -4.29
N LEU A 265 21.71 -6.14 -4.12
CA LEU A 265 22.74 -6.73 -4.98
C LEU A 265 22.17 -7.58 -6.13
N SER A 266 20.85 -7.62 -6.29
CA SER A 266 20.21 -8.32 -7.40
C SER A 266 20.75 -7.77 -8.72
N PRO A 267 21.41 -8.58 -9.56
CA PRO A 267 22.02 -8.11 -10.78
C PRO A 267 20.92 -7.57 -11.70
N ARG A 268 21.01 -6.28 -12.04
CA ARG A 268 20.13 -5.63 -13.01
C ARG A 268 20.95 -4.83 -14.00
N GLN A 269 20.29 -4.46 -15.10
CA GLN A 269 20.92 -3.62 -16.12
C GLN A 269 21.36 -2.29 -15.49
N PRO A 270 22.56 -1.79 -15.88
CA PRO A 270 23.03 -0.47 -15.50
C PRO A 270 22.04 0.60 -15.96
N TRP A 271 22.06 1.75 -15.30
CA TRP A 271 21.19 2.85 -15.68
C TRP A 271 21.54 3.36 -17.08
N ALA A 272 20.57 3.36 -17.99
CA ALA A 272 20.69 3.95 -19.31
C ALA A 272 20.60 5.48 -19.24
N VAL A 273 21.53 6.11 -18.50
CA VAL A 273 21.51 7.56 -18.27
C VAL A 273 22.34 8.29 -19.32
N HIS A 274 21.71 9.27 -19.95
CA HIS A 274 22.35 10.21 -20.84
C HIS A 274 23.05 11.35 -20.06
N THR A 275 22.33 12.01 -19.13
CA THR A 275 22.89 13.11 -18.33
C THR A 275 22.35 13.17 -16.91
N TRP A 276 23.15 13.79 -16.04
CA TRP A 276 22.87 14.02 -14.61
C TRP A 276 22.89 15.51 -14.32
N ALA A 277 21.95 15.99 -13.51
CA ALA A 277 22.00 17.35 -12.98
C ALA A 277 21.58 17.42 -11.51
N PRO A 278 22.47 17.86 -10.61
CA PRO A 278 22.07 18.15 -9.24
C PRO A 278 21.19 19.41 -9.21
N THR A 279 20.13 19.36 -8.39
CA THR A 279 19.19 20.47 -8.21
C THR A 279 18.95 20.70 -6.71
N PRO A 280 18.37 21.85 -6.30
CA PRO A 280 18.00 22.08 -4.90
C PRO A 280 16.99 21.08 -4.33
N GLN A 281 16.25 20.38 -5.20
CA GLN A 281 15.18 19.44 -4.84
C GLN A 281 15.65 17.97 -4.83
N GLY A 282 16.79 17.67 -5.46
CA GLY A 282 17.28 16.30 -5.65
C GLY A 282 18.23 16.19 -6.85
N LEU A 283 18.43 14.96 -7.34
CA LEU A 283 19.22 14.67 -8.53
C LEU A 283 18.29 14.35 -9.70
N LEU A 284 18.38 15.13 -10.78
CA LEU A 284 17.72 14.81 -12.03
C LEU A 284 18.60 13.89 -12.87
N TRP A 285 17.96 12.96 -13.57
CA TRP A 285 18.58 12.21 -14.65
C TRP A 285 17.67 12.20 -15.87
N LEU A 286 18.29 12.14 -17.05
CA LEU A 286 17.63 11.90 -18.33
C LEU A 286 18.10 10.55 -18.88
N ASP A 287 17.17 9.68 -19.26
CA ASP A 287 17.51 8.43 -19.95
C ASP A 287 17.56 8.60 -21.48
N PHE A 288 18.16 7.63 -22.18
CA PHE A 288 18.23 7.65 -23.66
C PHE A 288 16.85 7.49 -24.35
N ARG A 289 15.78 7.26 -23.59
CA ARG A 289 14.40 7.22 -24.11
C ARG A 289 13.70 8.57 -24.00
N GLY A 290 14.38 9.61 -23.47
CA GLY A 290 13.79 10.92 -23.25
C GLY A 290 13.06 11.07 -21.91
N THR A 291 13.11 10.08 -21.02
CA THR A 291 12.44 10.17 -19.72
C THR A 291 13.30 10.90 -18.70
N VAL A 292 12.76 11.95 -18.08
CA VAL A 292 13.40 12.68 -16.98
C VAL A 292 12.83 12.21 -15.65
N SER A 293 13.71 11.80 -14.74
CA SER A 293 13.33 11.39 -13.38
C SER A 293 14.07 12.21 -12.33
N LEU A 294 13.43 12.41 -11.18
CA LEU A 294 13.99 13.10 -10.02
C LEU A 294 14.18 12.10 -8.87
N VAL A 295 15.42 11.97 -8.40
CA VAL A 295 15.76 11.28 -7.16
C VAL A 295 15.83 12.29 -6.04
N GLN A 296 14.94 12.18 -5.07
CA GLN A 296 14.90 13.06 -3.92
C GLN A 296 15.96 12.65 -2.87
N PRO A 297 16.36 13.54 -1.94
CA PRO A 297 17.41 13.24 -0.97
C PRO A 297 17.16 12.03 -0.04
N HIS A 298 15.91 11.59 0.08
CA HIS A 298 15.51 10.41 0.84
C HIS A 298 15.54 9.11 0.00
N GLY A 299 16.02 9.17 -1.24
CA GLY A 299 16.12 8.04 -2.16
C GLY A 299 14.83 7.73 -2.92
N GLY A 300 13.72 8.40 -2.62
CA GLY A 300 12.49 8.33 -3.40
C GLY A 300 12.73 8.81 -4.82
N THR A 301 12.20 8.09 -5.80
CA THR A 301 12.35 8.40 -7.22
C THR A 301 10.97 8.62 -7.83
N ARG A 302 10.82 9.70 -8.58
CA ARG A 302 9.60 9.98 -9.35
C ARG A 302 9.95 10.36 -10.79
N ALA A 303 9.16 9.91 -11.74
CA ALA A 303 9.22 10.44 -13.10
C ALA A 303 8.73 11.89 -13.07
N VAL A 304 9.46 12.79 -13.72
CA VAL A 304 9.07 14.19 -13.86
C VAL A 304 8.29 14.39 -15.15
N GLY A 305 8.72 13.77 -16.24
CA GLY A 305 8.07 13.86 -17.55
C GLY A 305 8.90 13.16 -18.62
N THR A 306 8.38 13.13 -19.84
CA THR A 306 9.10 12.61 -21.02
C THR A 306 9.26 13.76 -22.00
N LEU A 307 10.48 13.94 -22.51
CA LEU A 307 10.76 14.89 -23.58
C LEU A 307 10.03 14.47 -24.85
N GLN A 308 9.67 15.42 -25.73
CA GLN A 308 9.07 15.05 -27.01
C GLN A 308 10.07 14.37 -27.94
N GLU A 309 11.35 14.73 -27.82
CA GLU A 309 12.44 14.14 -28.58
C GLU A 309 13.39 13.38 -27.66
N ALA A 310 13.68 12.13 -28.01
CA ALA A 310 14.65 11.32 -27.30
C ALA A 310 16.08 11.72 -27.74
N PRO A 311 17.09 11.65 -26.84
CA PRO A 311 18.47 11.93 -27.18
C PRO A 311 18.98 11.00 -28.29
N VAL A 312 19.57 11.58 -29.34
CA VAL A 312 20.16 10.84 -30.46
C VAL A 312 21.62 10.50 -30.13
N GLY A 313 21.81 9.41 -29.39
CA GLY A 313 23.14 8.88 -29.06
C GLY A 313 23.87 9.60 -27.90
N LEU A 314 25.15 9.29 -27.71
CA LEU A 314 25.99 9.79 -26.60
C LEU A 314 26.62 11.17 -26.85
N ALA A 315 26.59 11.64 -28.11
CA ALA A 315 27.28 12.84 -28.56
C ALA A 315 26.43 14.11 -28.43
N GLU A 316 25.12 13.98 -28.28
CA GLU A 316 24.21 15.11 -28.16
C GLU A 316 24.40 15.81 -26.81
N SER A 317 24.48 17.15 -26.82
CA SER A 317 24.58 17.93 -25.60
C SER A 317 23.22 17.99 -24.90
N ALA A 318 23.18 17.60 -23.62
CA ALA A 318 21.98 17.71 -22.80
C ALA A 318 22.28 18.39 -21.47
N ALA A 319 21.52 19.44 -21.17
CA ALA A 319 21.57 20.17 -19.91
C ALA A 319 20.19 20.18 -19.23
N LEU A 320 20.17 19.90 -17.93
CA LEU A 320 18.95 19.90 -17.12
C LEU A 320 19.06 20.95 -16.02
N GLY A 321 17.96 21.65 -15.76
CA GLY A 321 17.88 22.66 -14.71
C GLY A 321 16.45 22.79 -14.17
N THR A 322 16.30 23.40 -13.00
CA THR A 322 14.99 23.61 -12.37
C THR A 322 14.85 25.03 -11.88
N PHE A 323 13.67 25.62 -12.07
CA PHE A 323 13.31 26.93 -11.53
C PHE A 323 11.79 26.99 -11.31
N HIS A 324 11.32 27.58 -10.21
CA HIS A 324 9.90 27.78 -9.93
C HIS A 324 8.96 26.58 -10.18
N GLY A 325 9.41 25.35 -9.89
CA GLY A 325 8.60 24.13 -10.12
C GLY A 325 8.52 23.69 -11.59
N THR A 326 9.31 24.31 -12.47
CA THR A 326 9.50 23.93 -13.88
C THR A 326 10.86 23.25 -14.05
N LEU A 327 10.86 22.16 -14.81
CA LEU A 327 12.04 21.52 -15.36
C LEU A 327 12.37 22.17 -16.70
N ALA A 328 13.60 22.64 -16.87
CA ALA A 328 14.14 23.01 -18.17
C ALA A 328 15.09 21.93 -18.66
N CYS A 329 14.84 21.42 -19.85
CA CYS A 329 15.74 20.55 -20.56
C CYS A 329 16.21 21.23 -21.84
N VAL A 330 17.52 21.35 -22.01
CA VAL A 330 18.11 21.69 -23.31
C VAL A 330 18.65 20.40 -23.89
N LEU A 331 18.16 20.01 -25.07
CA LEU A 331 18.64 18.87 -25.84
C LEU A 331 18.97 19.36 -27.26
N GLY A 332 20.26 19.34 -27.61
CA GLY A 332 20.72 19.96 -28.85
C GLY A 332 20.31 21.44 -28.93
N SER A 333 19.62 21.83 -30.01
CA SER A 333 19.10 23.18 -30.21
C SER A 333 17.66 23.36 -29.68
N THR A 334 17.14 22.47 -28.85
CA THR A 334 15.76 22.55 -28.35
C THR A 334 15.73 22.78 -26.84
N LEU A 335 14.93 23.74 -26.39
CA LEU A 335 14.60 23.98 -24.99
C LEU A 335 13.17 23.51 -24.74
N GLU A 336 13.00 22.53 -23.87
CA GLU A 336 11.70 22.07 -23.38
C GLU A 336 11.51 22.45 -21.91
N LEU A 337 10.39 23.08 -21.61
CA LEU A 337 9.96 23.47 -20.27
C LEU A 337 8.81 22.56 -19.85
N LEU A 338 9.00 21.77 -18.80
CA LEU A 338 7.98 20.85 -18.27
C LEU A 338 7.56 21.25 -16.86
N ASP A 339 6.28 21.14 -16.55
CA ASP A 339 5.79 21.30 -15.19
C ASP A 339 6.19 20.10 -14.33
N MET A 340 6.86 20.33 -13.19
CA MET A 340 7.37 19.22 -12.36
C MET A 340 6.28 18.52 -11.55
N GLY A 341 5.06 19.07 -11.48
CA GLY A 341 3.93 18.47 -10.78
C GLY A 341 3.18 17.48 -11.67
N SER A 342 2.79 17.95 -12.84
CA SER A 342 1.98 17.22 -13.83
C SER A 342 2.78 16.48 -14.89
N GLY A 343 4.05 16.86 -15.10
CA GLY A 343 4.89 16.36 -16.19
C GLY A 343 4.49 16.82 -17.58
N GLN A 344 3.56 17.78 -17.67
CA GLN A 344 3.11 18.34 -18.93
C GLN A 344 4.14 19.30 -19.51
N LEU A 345 4.30 19.26 -20.83
CA LEU A 345 5.09 20.24 -21.56
C LEU A 345 4.38 21.59 -21.49
N LEU A 346 5.03 22.57 -20.85
CA LEU A 346 4.58 23.96 -20.80
C LEU A 346 4.93 24.66 -22.10
N GLU A 347 6.18 24.51 -22.56
CA GLU A 347 6.65 25.15 -23.78
C GLU A 347 7.84 24.42 -24.39
N ARG A 348 7.95 24.50 -25.72
CA ARG A 348 9.11 24.06 -26.48
C ARG A 348 9.57 25.19 -27.39
N LYS A 349 10.87 25.48 -27.36
CA LYS A 349 11.50 26.53 -28.14
C LYS A 349 12.74 26.03 -28.85
N VAL A 350 12.83 26.30 -30.16
CA VAL A 350 14.05 26.04 -30.93
C VAL A 350 15.00 27.23 -30.72
N LEU A 351 16.18 26.93 -30.21
CA LEU A 351 17.26 27.88 -29.98
C LEU A 351 18.06 28.05 -31.27
N SER A 352 18.65 29.23 -31.46
CA SER A 352 19.54 29.53 -32.59
C SER A 352 20.89 28.80 -32.51
N THR A 353 21.15 28.12 -31.39
CA THR A 353 22.38 27.37 -31.14
C THR A 353 22.09 26.14 -30.30
N ASP A 354 22.85 25.08 -30.52
CA ASP A 354 22.90 23.87 -29.73
C ASP A 354 23.86 23.96 -28.53
N ARG A 355 24.55 25.10 -28.37
CA ARG A 355 25.60 25.32 -27.35
C ARG A 355 25.09 26.21 -26.24
N VAL A 356 24.29 25.61 -25.37
CA VAL A 356 23.67 26.31 -24.26
C VAL A 356 23.98 25.63 -22.93
N HIS A 357 24.49 26.42 -21.99
CA HIS A 357 24.78 26.00 -20.64
C HIS A 357 23.74 26.58 -19.67
N LEU A 358 23.18 25.73 -18.81
CA LEU A 358 22.26 26.15 -17.77
C LEU A 358 23.06 26.56 -16.52
N LEU A 359 22.85 27.78 -16.05
CA LEU A 359 23.46 28.29 -14.83
C LEU A 359 22.47 28.17 -13.67
N GLU A 360 22.99 27.88 -12.47
CA GLU A 360 22.16 27.84 -11.26
C GLU A 360 21.50 29.20 -10.99
N PRO A 361 20.23 29.23 -10.54
CA PRO A 361 19.56 30.46 -10.12
C PRO A 361 20.30 31.16 -8.97
N LEU A 362 20.34 32.50 -8.98
CA LEU A 362 20.97 33.28 -7.91
C LEU A 362 20.28 33.01 -6.55
N ALA A 363 21.03 32.98 -5.46
CA ALA A 363 20.44 32.84 -4.13
C ALA A 363 19.54 34.06 -3.81
N PRO A 364 18.34 33.86 -3.25
CA PRO A 364 17.51 34.98 -2.80
C PRO A 364 18.22 35.69 -1.65
N GLY A 365 18.57 36.97 -1.85
CA GLY A 365 19.24 37.81 -0.85
C GLY A 365 20.51 38.52 -1.33
N THR A 366 21.06 38.17 -2.50
CA THR A 366 22.18 38.91 -3.09
C THR A 366 21.67 40.22 -3.69
N LYS A 367 21.68 41.31 -2.91
CA LYS A 367 21.38 42.65 -3.41
C LYS A 367 22.50 43.09 -4.36
N GLY A 368 22.27 43.00 -5.67
CA GLY A 368 22.98 43.81 -6.65
C GLY A 368 22.27 45.16 -6.74
N GLU A 369 23.02 46.26 -6.65
CA GLU A 369 22.48 47.62 -6.49
C GLU A 369 21.74 48.20 -7.72
N GLU A 370 21.58 47.49 -8.84
CA GLU A 370 21.02 48.11 -10.06
C GLU A 370 20.00 47.30 -10.87
N GLU A 371 19.53 46.14 -10.42
CA GLU A 371 18.47 45.43 -11.15
C GLU A 371 17.30 45.14 -10.21
N THR A 372 16.23 45.92 -10.38
CA THR A 372 14.88 45.63 -9.90
C THR A 372 14.38 44.36 -10.60
N GLU A 373 14.99 43.21 -10.28
CA GLU A 373 14.57 41.91 -10.77
C GLU A 373 13.18 41.62 -10.20
N PRO A 374 12.21 41.22 -11.04
CA PRO A 374 10.92 40.78 -10.55
C PRO A 374 11.14 39.62 -9.57
N ARG A 375 10.27 39.58 -8.56
CA ARG A 375 10.28 38.70 -7.38
C ARG A 375 10.35 37.21 -7.77
N GLY A 376 11.53 36.69 -8.10
CA GLY A 376 11.76 35.28 -8.45
C GLY A 376 12.91 35.08 -9.43
N GLY A 377 14.04 34.52 -8.96
CA GLY A 377 15.20 34.23 -9.81
C GLY A 377 14.90 33.13 -10.84
N GLY A 378 14.73 33.52 -12.10
CA GLY A 378 14.57 32.61 -13.24
C GLY A 378 15.85 31.84 -13.61
N LEU A 379 15.69 30.76 -14.37
CA LEU A 379 16.81 30.00 -14.93
C LEU A 379 17.56 30.83 -15.97
N ARG A 380 18.90 30.80 -15.92
CA ARG A 380 19.77 31.52 -16.86
C ARG A 380 20.41 30.57 -17.85
N LEU A 381 20.39 30.94 -19.13
CA LEU A 381 20.98 30.22 -20.25
C LEU A 381 22.18 31.01 -20.76
N LEU A 382 23.36 30.38 -20.82
CA LEU A 382 24.56 30.98 -21.36
C LEU A 382 24.89 30.34 -22.72
N SER A 383 25.13 31.18 -23.71
CA SER A 383 25.62 30.79 -25.03
C SER A 383 26.62 31.84 -25.54
N ALA A 384 27.28 31.57 -26.66
CA ALA A 384 28.15 32.55 -27.32
C ALA A 384 27.40 33.84 -27.76
N LEU A 385 26.07 33.77 -27.91
CA LEU A 385 25.22 34.91 -28.26
C LEU A 385 24.89 35.82 -27.07
N GLY A 386 25.01 35.32 -25.84
CA GLY A 386 24.55 36.06 -24.67
C GLY A 386 24.18 35.20 -23.47
N LEU A 387 23.94 35.91 -22.37
CA LEU A 387 23.28 35.42 -21.17
C LEU A 387 21.78 35.77 -21.24
N PHE A 388 20.94 34.75 -21.23
CA PHE A 388 19.48 34.87 -21.32
C PHE A 388 18.81 34.37 -20.04
N GLN A 389 17.59 34.85 -19.77
CA GLN A 389 16.74 34.40 -18.67
C GLN A 389 15.40 33.93 -19.22
N VAL A 390 14.90 32.80 -18.71
CA VAL A 390 13.52 32.36 -18.99
C VAL A 390 12.58 33.17 -18.11
N VAL A 391 11.66 33.90 -18.74
CA VAL A 391 10.62 34.69 -18.06
C VAL A 391 9.27 34.21 -18.55
N TRP A 392 8.34 33.98 -17.63
CA TRP A 392 6.95 33.69 -17.98
C TRP A 392 6.25 34.99 -18.34
N GLU A 393 5.57 35.04 -19.48
CA GLU A 393 4.63 36.12 -19.75
C GLU A 393 3.47 35.97 -18.77
N ALA A 394 3.19 37.03 -17.99
CA ALA A 394 2.15 36.99 -16.97
C ALA A 394 0.78 36.73 -17.63
N PRO A 395 0.11 35.60 -17.32
CA PRO A 395 -1.30 35.46 -17.67
C PRO A 395 -2.12 36.35 -16.72
N PRO A 396 -3.29 36.89 -17.14
CA PRO A 396 -4.24 37.43 -16.20
C PRO A 396 -4.55 36.35 -15.15
N THR A 397 -4.62 36.76 -13.89
CA THR A 397 -4.99 35.93 -12.74
C THR A 397 -6.26 35.14 -13.04
N LEU A 398 -6.07 33.92 -13.52
CA LEU A 398 -7.06 32.86 -13.52
C LEU A 398 -6.80 32.07 -12.25
N GLU A 399 -7.70 32.20 -11.30
CA GLU A 399 -7.78 31.28 -10.17
C GLU A 399 -7.89 29.87 -10.76
N LEU A 400 -6.86 29.05 -10.57
CA LEU A 400 -7.00 27.62 -10.83
C LEU A 400 -8.10 27.13 -9.87
N PRO A 401 -9.07 26.31 -10.34
CA PRO A 401 -9.97 25.63 -9.43
C PRO A 401 -9.12 24.91 -8.39
N SER A 402 -9.49 25.04 -7.11
CA SER A 402 -8.72 24.49 -6.03
C SER A 402 -8.65 22.97 -6.17
N ALA A 403 -7.62 22.34 -5.62
CA ALA A 403 -7.52 20.88 -5.63
C ALA A 403 -8.74 20.20 -4.96
N GLU A 404 -9.48 20.94 -4.11
CA GLU A 404 -10.77 20.54 -3.57
C GLU A 404 -11.87 20.55 -4.64
N ASP A 405 -12.03 21.64 -5.40
CA ASP A 405 -13.04 21.78 -6.45
C ASP A 405 -12.94 20.62 -7.45
N LEU A 406 -11.71 20.28 -7.87
CA LEU A 406 -11.45 19.19 -8.80
C LEU A 406 -11.83 17.80 -8.25
N VAL A 407 -11.69 17.58 -6.94
CA VAL A 407 -12.09 16.30 -6.30
C VAL A 407 -13.61 16.15 -6.28
N PHE A 408 -14.32 17.25 -6.00
CA PHE A 408 -15.78 17.21 -5.96
C PHE A 408 -16.40 17.17 -7.36
N GLU A 409 -15.78 17.79 -8.37
CA GLU A 409 -16.17 17.64 -9.78
C GLU A 409 -15.99 16.20 -10.27
N GLU A 410 -14.82 15.59 -10.06
CA GLU A 410 -14.56 14.19 -10.44
C GLU A 410 -15.48 13.22 -9.69
N ALA A 411 -15.77 13.49 -8.41
CA ALA A 411 -16.69 12.70 -7.63
C ALA A 411 -18.13 12.80 -8.16
N CYS A 412 -18.59 13.99 -8.57
CA CYS A 412 -19.90 14.17 -9.21
C CYS A 412 -19.99 13.30 -10.47
N GLU A 413 -18.98 13.36 -11.34
CA GLU A 413 -18.95 12.54 -12.56
C GLU A 413 -18.97 11.04 -12.23
N TYR A 414 -18.15 10.61 -11.28
CA TYR A 414 -18.06 9.21 -10.87
C TYR A 414 -19.39 8.67 -10.33
N TYR A 415 -20.08 9.42 -9.46
CA TYR A 415 -21.35 8.99 -8.88
C TYR A 415 -22.54 9.14 -9.85
N GLN A 416 -22.54 10.14 -10.72
CA GLN A 416 -23.55 10.28 -11.78
C GLN A 416 -23.49 9.14 -12.79
N ARG A 417 -22.29 8.67 -13.17
CA ARG A 417 -22.12 7.52 -14.08
C ARG A 417 -22.67 6.21 -13.53
N ARG A 418 -22.94 6.11 -12.21
CA ARG A 418 -23.39 4.89 -11.52
C ARG A 418 -24.75 5.01 -10.83
N SER A 419 -25.37 6.19 -10.88
CA SER A 419 -26.67 6.44 -10.28
C SER A 419 -27.80 6.15 -11.27
N LEU A 420 -28.87 5.48 -10.81
CA LEU A 420 -30.11 5.28 -11.56
C LEU A 420 -31.07 6.49 -11.44
N ARG A 421 -30.71 7.52 -10.67
CA ARG A 421 -31.50 8.76 -10.52
C ARG A 421 -31.06 9.79 -11.56
N GLY A 422 -32.00 10.32 -12.33
CA GLY A 422 -31.76 11.33 -13.38
C GLY A 422 -31.54 12.78 -12.87
N ALA A 423 -31.28 12.97 -11.57
CA ALA A 423 -30.98 14.29 -11.01
C ALA A 423 -29.47 14.59 -11.11
N GLN A 424 -29.11 15.76 -11.61
CA GLN A 424 -27.70 16.20 -11.69
C GLN A 424 -27.16 16.50 -10.29
N LEU A 425 -26.33 15.60 -9.76
CA LEU A 425 -25.45 15.86 -8.62
C LEU A 425 -24.51 17.06 -8.90
N THR A 426 -24.53 18.08 -8.04
CA THR A 426 -23.61 19.23 -8.10
C THR A 426 -22.49 19.13 -7.05
N PRO A 427 -21.32 19.78 -7.28
CA PRO A 427 -20.23 19.81 -6.30
C PRO A 427 -20.67 20.38 -4.94
N GLU A 428 -21.57 21.37 -4.94
CA GLU A 428 -22.13 22.00 -3.75
C GLU A 428 -23.03 21.04 -2.98
N GLU A 429 -23.84 20.22 -3.67
CA GLU A 429 -24.64 19.17 -3.05
C GLU A 429 -23.77 18.08 -2.42
N LEU A 430 -22.66 17.69 -3.06
CA LEU A 430 -21.71 16.74 -2.47
C LEU A 430 -20.99 17.32 -1.23
N ARG A 431 -20.70 18.63 -1.23
CA ARG A 431 -20.06 19.31 -0.09
C ARG A 431 -20.97 19.39 1.13
N GLN A 432 -22.26 19.62 0.92
CA GLN A 432 -23.25 19.81 1.98
C GLN A 432 -23.81 18.48 2.51
N ASN A 433 -23.76 17.41 1.71
CA ASN A 433 -24.25 16.09 2.11
C ASN A 433 -23.15 15.24 2.77
N ASN A 434 -23.23 15.05 4.08
CA ASN A 434 -22.36 14.17 4.90
C ASN A 434 -22.39 12.66 4.52
N VAL A 435 -23.09 12.31 3.45
CA VAL A 435 -23.27 10.94 2.96
C VAL A 435 -22.00 10.43 2.25
N PHE A 436 -21.21 11.31 1.62
CA PHE A 436 -20.05 10.93 0.81
C PHE A 436 -18.72 11.30 1.48
N ARG A 437 -18.29 10.46 2.43
CA ARG A 437 -17.06 10.70 3.21
C ARG A 437 -15.76 10.62 2.41
N ALA A 438 -15.73 9.89 1.29
CA ALA A 438 -14.49 9.67 0.53
C ALA A 438 -14.01 10.93 -0.24
N PRO A 439 -14.85 11.63 -1.05
CA PRO A 439 -14.47 12.90 -1.66
C PRO A 439 -14.09 13.96 -0.63
N GLN A 440 -14.82 14.02 0.49
CA GLN A 440 -14.58 14.99 1.55
C GLN A 440 -13.28 14.73 2.32
N ALA A 441 -12.94 13.45 2.58
CA ALA A 441 -11.66 13.07 3.16
C ALA A 441 -10.50 13.38 2.22
N LEU A 442 -10.66 13.13 0.92
CA LEU A 442 -9.62 13.38 -0.09
C LEU A 442 -9.40 14.88 -0.30
N ALA A 443 -10.48 15.67 -0.38
CA ALA A 443 -10.43 17.12 -0.33
C ALA A 443 -9.72 17.63 0.95
N SER A 444 -10.06 17.08 2.11
CA SER A 444 -9.44 17.46 3.40
C SER A 444 -7.95 17.09 3.48
N ILE A 445 -7.52 15.99 2.84
CA ILE A 445 -6.12 15.60 2.71
C ILE A 445 -5.37 16.57 1.80
N LEU A 446 -5.95 16.95 0.66
CA LEU A 446 -5.35 17.89 -0.29
C LEU A 446 -5.29 19.32 0.28
N GLN A 447 -6.25 19.70 1.11
CA GLN A 447 -6.25 20.98 1.84
C GLN A 447 -5.38 20.96 3.10
N GLY A 448 -4.81 19.81 3.49
CA GLY A 448 -4.00 19.71 4.71
C GLY A 448 -4.76 19.90 6.02
N HIS A 449 -6.09 19.72 6.03
CA HIS A 449 -6.95 19.93 7.19
C HIS A 449 -7.13 18.67 8.07
N VAL A 450 -6.65 17.49 7.63
CA VAL A 450 -6.45 16.38 8.55
C VAL A 450 -5.17 16.66 9.33
N SER A 451 -5.27 16.82 10.65
CA SER A 451 -4.09 17.02 11.48
C SER A 451 -3.04 15.94 11.15
N PRO A 452 -1.77 16.30 10.88
CA PRO A 452 -0.72 15.33 10.62
C PRO A 452 -0.66 14.26 11.72
N SER A 453 -1.04 14.60 12.94
CA SER A 453 -1.20 13.68 14.06
C SER A 453 -2.17 12.54 13.79
N THR A 454 -3.35 12.75 13.22
CA THR A 454 -4.36 11.69 13.04
C THR A 454 -3.97 10.72 11.91
N LEU A 455 -3.37 11.24 10.84
CA LEU A 455 -2.85 10.44 9.73
C LEU A 455 -1.52 9.76 10.11
N LEU A 456 -0.66 10.44 10.87
CA LEU A 456 0.52 9.83 11.46
C LEU A 456 0.15 8.81 12.53
N THR A 457 -0.91 8.95 13.33
CA THR A 457 -1.28 7.93 14.31
C THR A 457 -1.82 6.68 13.63
N THR A 458 -2.65 6.82 12.59
CA THR A 458 -3.11 5.68 11.78
C THR A 458 -1.95 5.02 11.03
N LEU A 459 -1.08 5.80 10.36
CA LEU A 459 0.10 5.25 9.69
C LEU A 459 1.18 4.76 10.67
N ARG A 460 1.29 5.30 11.89
CA ARG A 460 2.29 4.85 12.88
C ARG A 460 2.00 3.44 13.36
N ALA A 461 0.73 3.06 13.50
CA ALA A 461 0.37 1.69 13.85
C ALA A 461 0.80 0.75 12.71
N GLU A 462 0.36 1.03 11.48
CA GLU A 462 0.75 0.24 10.30
C GLU A 462 2.27 0.20 10.08
N LEU A 463 2.97 1.33 10.14
CA LEU A 463 4.42 1.39 9.97
C LEU A 463 5.18 0.74 11.12
N ARG A 464 4.63 0.71 12.34
CA ARG A 464 5.21 -0.02 13.47
C ARG A 464 5.06 -1.53 13.23
N ASP A 465 3.89 -1.97 12.79
CA ASP A 465 3.59 -3.37 12.48
C ASP A 465 4.44 -3.85 11.27
N TYR A 466 4.60 -3.04 10.22
CA TYR A 466 5.52 -3.34 9.11
C TYR A 466 6.98 -3.37 9.56
N ARG A 467 7.39 -2.46 10.45
CA ARG A 467 8.76 -2.42 10.96
C ARG A 467 9.05 -3.61 11.87
N SER A 468 8.12 -4.03 12.73
CA SER A 468 8.29 -5.23 13.55
C SER A 468 8.40 -6.46 12.67
N LEU A 469 7.57 -6.56 11.64
CA LEU A 469 7.61 -7.66 10.68
C LEU A 469 8.92 -7.72 9.88
N GLU A 470 9.42 -6.58 9.41
CA GLU A 470 10.72 -6.51 8.73
C GLU A 470 11.90 -6.80 9.67
N GLN A 471 11.82 -6.40 10.94
CA GLN A 471 12.83 -6.73 11.95
C GLN A 471 12.86 -8.23 12.25
N LEU A 472 11.69 -8.84 12.39
CA LEU A 472 11.53 -10.26 12.70
C LEU A 472 11.94 -11.13 11.49
N LYS A 473 11.59 -10.71 10.27
CA LYS A 473 12.08 -11.29 9.01
C LYS A 473 13.60 -11.16 8.86
N ALA A 474 14.19 -10.03 9.26
CA ALA A 474 15.63 -9.84 9.22
C ALA A 474 16.37 -10.72 10.24
N GLN A 475 15.78 -10.96 11.43
CA GLN A 475 16.31 -11.89 12.43
C GLN A 475 16.29 -13.34 11.94
N LEU A 476 15.19 -13.76 11.31
CA LEU A 476 15.07 -15.10 10.72
C LEU A 476 16.04 -15.32 9.55
N VAL A 477 16.25 -14.32 8.69
CA VAL A 477 17.23 -14.38 7.58
C VAL A 477 18.68 -14.35 8.10
N ALA A 478 18.93 -13.82 9.30
CA ALA A 478 20.25 -13.79 9.92
C ALA A 478 20.67 -15.13 10.55
N GLY A 479 19.78 -16.14 10.60
CA GLY A 479 20.10 -17.49 11.04
C GLY A 479 19.94 -17.76 12.54
N ASP A 480 19.29 -16.87 13.30
CA ASP A 480 18.83 -17.19 14.66
C ASP A 480 17.55 -18.04 14.54
N GLU A 481 17.71 -19.33 14.20
CA GLU A 481 16.60 -20.25 14.00
C GLU A 481 15.96 -20.67 15.33
N GLU A 482 14.89 -19.98 15.72
CA GLU A 482 13.89 -20.52 16.65
C GLU A 482 12.55 -20.68 15.91
N GLU A 483 11.93 -21.86 15.98
CA GLU A 483 10.56 -22.09 15.47
C GLU A 483 9.57 -21.03 16.01
N ALA A 484 9.82 -20.53 17.23
CA ALA A 484 9.06 -19.46 17.85
C ALA A 484 9.01 -18.18 16.97
N GLY A 485 10.11 -17.79 16.33
CA GLY A 485 10.16 -16.62 15.46
C GLY A 485 9.32 -16.79 14.19
N TRP A 486 9.33 -17.97 13.57
CA TRP A 486 8.46 -18.25 12.41
C TRP A 486 6.99 -18.26 12.80
N THR A 487 6.64 -18.78 13.98
CA THR A 487 5.27 -18.74 14.49
C THR A 487 4.81 -17.31 14.77
N GLU A 488 5.62 -16.48 15.44
CA GLU A 488 5.29 -15.08 15.73
C GLU A 488 5.10 -14.27 14.44
N LEU A 489 5.95 -14.50 13.42
CA LEU A 489 5.82 -13.86 12.11
C LEU A 489 4.49 -14.19 11.45
N ALA A 490 4.12 -15.48 11.41
CA ALA A 490 2.88 -15.92 10.82
C ALA A 490 1.67 -15.33 11.55
N GLU A 491 1.73 -15.27 12.89
CA GLU A 491 0.65 -14.70 13.69
C GLU A 491 0.45 -13.20 13.45
N GLN A 492 1.54 -12.43 13.39
CA GLN A 492 1.50 -10.99 13.10
C GLN A 492 1.00 -10.72 11.68
N GLU A 493 1.42 -11.51 10.70
CA GLU A 493 1.02 -11.33 9.31
C GLU A 493 -0.45 -11.70 9.07
N VAL A 494 -0.96 -12.77 9.69
CA VAL A 494 -2.38 -13.12 9.66
C VAL A 494 -3.22 -12.02 10.32
N ALA A 495 -2.79 -11.49 11.47
CA ALA A 495 -3.49 -10.40 12.14
C ALA A 495 -3.53 -9.12 11.28
N ARG A 496 -2.43 -8.80 10.58
CA ARG A 496 -2.36 -7.67 9.64
C ARG A 496 -3.31 -7.86 8.46
N LEU A 497 -3.30 -9.03 7.83
CA LEU A 497 -4.17 -9.36 6.68
C LEU A 497 -5.65 -9.32 7.05
N LEU A 498 -6.01 -9.72 8.27
CA LEU A 498 -7.40 -9.63 8.75
C LEU A 498 -7.88 -8.19 8.98
N ARG A 499 -6.98 -7.22 9.15
CA ARG A 499 -7.33 -5.78 9.26
C ARG A 499 -7.60 -5.15 7.91
N THR A 500 -7.01 -5.68 6.83
CA THR A 500 -7.19 -5.18 5.46
C THR A 500 -8.35 -5.88 4.72
N GLU A 501 -8.65 -5.45 3.49
CA GLU A 501 -9.64 -6.12 2.63
C GLU A 501 -9.00 -7.32 1.91
N LEU A 502 -9.48 -8.53 2.22
CA LEU A 502 -8.96 -9.79 1.67
C LEU A 502 -9.38 -9.99 0.20
N ILE A 503 -8.73 -9.29 -0.73
CA ILE A 503 -9.00 -9.37 -2.16
C ILE A 503 -7.70 -9.71 -2.91
N GLY A 504 -7.78 -10.64 -3.88
CA GLY A 504 -6.68 -10.97 -4.80
C GLY A 504 -5.42 -11.46 -4.07
N ASP A 505 -4.33 -10.71 -4.20
CA ASP A 505 -3.00 -11.07 -3.69
C ASP A 505 -2.97 -11.27 -2.17
N GLN A 506 -3.76 -10.50 -1.41
CA GLN A 506 -3.82 -10.64 0.05
C GLN A 506 -4.41 -12.00 0.47
N LEU A 507 -5.40 -12.50 -0.27
CA LEU A 507 -5.99 -13.81 -0.04
C LEU A 507 -5.01 -14.92 -0.43
N ALA A 508 -4.30 -14.76 -1.55
CA ALA A 508 -3.26 -15.71 -1.97
C ALA A 508 -2.10 -15.79 -0.95
N GLN A 509 -1.69 -14.65 -0.41
CA GLN A 509 -0.70 -14.58 0.65
C GLN A 509 -1.17 -15.31 1.91
N LEU A 510 -2.42 -15.09 2.33
CA LEU A 510 -3.01 -15.78 3.47
C LEU A 510 -3.03 -17.31 3.25
N ASN A 511 -3.46 -17.77 2.08
CA ASN A 511 -3.45 -19.18 1.71
C ASN A 511 -2.04 -19.79 1.80
N THR A 512 -1.02 -19.05 1.37
CA THR A 512 0.38 -19.48 1.46
C THR A 512 0.83 -19.65 2.92
N ILE A 513 0.44 -18.74 3.80
CA ILE A 513 0.77 -18.83 5.24
C ILE A 513 0.09 -20.05 5.86
N PHE A 514 -1.17 -20.33 5.53
CA PHE A 514 -1.88 -21.50 6.02
C PHE A 514 -1.28 -22.83 5.53
N GLN A 515 -0.75 -22.86 4.31
CA GLN A 515 -0.05 -24.04 3.79
C GLN A 515 1.32 -24.25 4.45
N ALA A 516 2.06 -23.17 4.72
CA ALA A 516 3.40 -23.26 5.30
C ALA A 516 3.38 -23.47 6.83
N LEU A 517 2.48 -22.79 7.54
CA LEU A 517 2.45 -22.69 9.01
C LEU A 517 1.01 -22.79 9.55
N PRO A 518 0.34 -23.95 9.39
CA PRO A 518 -1.10 -24.10 9.69
C PRO A 518 -1.42 -23.87 11.17
N THR A 519 -0.60 -24.37 12.10
CA THR A 519 -0.84 -24.24 13.55
C THR A 519 -0.77 -22.79 14.03
N ALA A 520 0.23 -22.03 13.57
CA ALA A 520 0.39 -20.62 13.92
C ALA A 520 -0.71 -19.75 13.29
N ALA A 521 -1.05 -20.04 12.02
CA ALA A 521 -2.14 -19.36 11.33
C ALA A 521 -3.49 -19.59 12.03
N TRP A 522 -3.77 -20.83 12.42
CA TRP A 522 -4.97 -21.18 13.19
C TRP A 522 -4.99 -20.48 14.56
N GLY A 523 -3.88 -20.46 15.29
CA GLY A 523 -3.76 -19.75 16.57
C GLY A 523 -4.07 -18.25 16.45
N ALA A 524 -3.63 -17.61 15.37
CA ALA A 524 -3.93 -16.22 15.07
C ALA A 524 -5.42 -15.99 14.78
N ILE A 525 -6.05 -16.87 14.00
CA ILE A 525 -7.50 -16.82 13.75
C ILE A 525 -8.30 -17.04 15.02
N LEU A 526 -7.91 -17.99 15.87
CA LEU A 526 -8.61 -18.29 17.12
C LEU A 526 -8.65 -17.05 18.03
N ARG A 527 -7.54 -16.30 18.10
CA ARG A 527 -7.48 -15.02 18.81
C ARG A 527 -8.27 -13.90 18.13
N ALA A 528 -8.23 -13.81 16.80
CA ALA A 528 -8.97 -12.80 16.05
C ALA A 528 -10.49 -13.00 16.12
N LEU A 529 -10.96 -14.25 16.03
CA LEU A 529 -12.36 -14.65 16.18
C LEU A 529 -12.79 -14.80 17.64
N GLN A 530 -11.84 -14.73 18.58
CA GLN A 530 -12.06 -14.88 20.02
C GLN A 530 -12.93 -16.12 20.32
N LEU A 531 -12.56 -17.25 19.72
CA LEU A 531 -13.32 -18.50 19.85
C LEU A 531 -13.06 -19.12 21.23
N GLN A 532 -14.15 -19.45 21.93
CA GLN A 532 -14.11 -20.15 23.21
C GLN A 532 -15.03 -21.37 23.17
N PRO A 533 -14.55 -22.56 23.58
CA PRO A 533 -15.42 -23.70 23.80
C PRO A 533 -16.26 -23.48 25.05
N ASP A 534 -17.57 -23.67 24.91
CA ASP A 534 -18.51 -23.76 26.01
C ASP A 534 -18.32 -25.12 26.73
N GLY A 535 -18.71 -25.21 28.01
CA GLY A 535 -18.63 -26.46 28.80
C GLY A 535 -19.40 -27.63 28.18
N ASN A 536 -20.25 -27.34 27.20
CA ASN A 536 -21.10 -28.28 26.48
C ASN A 536 -20.54 -28.66 25.08
N GLY A 537 -19.31 -28.26 24.74
CA GLY A 537 -18.67 -28.57 23.45
C GLY A 537 -19.11 -27.69 22.28
N ARG A 538 -19.92 -26.64 22.52
CA ARG A 538 -20.29 -25.63 21.51
C ARG A 538 -19.27 -24.50 21.45
N LEU A 539 -19.02 -23.91 20.28
CA LEU A 539 -18.15 -22.73 20.18
C LEU A 539 -18.94 -21.44 20.33
N ARG A 540 -18.36 -20.47 21.04
CA ARG A 540 -18.85 -19.09 21.12
C ARG A 540 -17.79 -18.13 20.60
N SER A 541 -18.21 -17.04 19.98
CA SER A 541 -17.33 -15.97 19.49
C SER A 541 -17.73 -14.64 20.10
N GLN A 542 -16.74 -13.85 20.49
CA GLN A 542 -16.89 -12.45 20.91
C GLN A 542 -16.35 -11.45 19.87
N ALA A 543 -16.00 -11.94 18.66
CA ALA A 543 -15.45 -11.10 17.62
C ALA A 543 -16.53 -10.19 16.98
N PRO A 544 -16.14 -8.98 16.56
CA PRO A 544 -17.06 -8.04 15.92
C PRO A 544 -17.51 -8.54 14.52
N ALA A 545 -18.69 -8.06 14.08
CA ALA A 545 -19.36 -8.56 12.88
C ALA A 545 -18.58 -8.31 11.58
N ASP A 546 -17.70 -7.31 11.56
CA ASP A 546 -16.80 -7.01 10.43
C ASP A 546 -15.78 -8.13 10.18
N VAL A 547 -15.24 -8.75 11.23
CA VAL A 547 -14.32 -9.89 11.11
C VAL A 547 -15.07 -11.12 10.57
N TRP A 548 -16.27 -11.39 11.08
CA TRP A 548 -17.12 -12.48 10.57
C TRP A 548 -17.56 -12.25 9.13
N LYS A 549 -17.83 -11.00 8.73
CA LYS A 549 -18.14 -10.66 7.33
C LYS A 549 -16.96 -10.98 6.39
N LYS A 550 -15.72 -10.80 6.85
CA LYS A 550 -14.51 -11.17 6.07
C LYS A 550 -14.33 -12.68 5.97
N VAL A 551 -14.59 -13.43 7.05
CA VAL A 551 -14.54 -14.90 7.05
C VAL A 551 -15.60 -15.48 6.13
N LEU A 552 -16.84 -15.00 6.24
CA LEU A 552 -18.00 -15.53 5.51
C LEU A 552 -18.12 -14.99 4.08
N GLY A 553 -17.40 -13.90 3.76
CA GLY A 553 -17.39 -13.26 2.46
C GLY A 553 -17.07 -14.24 1.34
N GLY A 554 -18.02 -14.44 0.43
CA GLY A 554 -17.85 -15.29 -0.75
C GLY A 554 -17.18 -14.57 -1.90
N THR A 555 -16.54 -15.32 -2.79
CA THR A 555 -16.17 -14.84 -4.13
C THR A 555 -17.44 -14.54 -4.92
N ALA A 556 -17.48 -13.39 -5.60
CA ALA A 556 -18.59 -13.06 -6.49
C ALA A 556 -18.73 -14.13 -7.58
N VAL A 557 -19.96 -14.59 -7.84
CA VAL A 557 -20.26 -15.54 -8.92
C VAL A 557 -19.66 -15.02 -10.23
N GLY A 558 -18.75 -15.78 -10.83
CA GLY A 558 -18.12 -15.48 -12.12
C GLY A 558 -16.71 -14.88 -12.07
N LYS A 559 -16.09 -14.73 -10.90
CA LYS A 559 -14.64 -14.51 -10.79
C LYS A 559 -14.03 -15.61 -9.95
N ASP A 560 -13.44 -16.59 -10.63
CA ASP A 560 -12.56 -17.55 -9.96
C ASP A 560 -11.46 -16.77 -9.21
N PRO A 561 -11.17 -17.12 -7.96
CA PRO A 561 -10.06 -16.51 -7.25
C PRO A 561 -8.77 -16.74 -8.06
N PRO A 562 -7.91 -15.72 -8.24
CA PRO A 562 -6.67 -15.89 -8.99
C PRO A 562 -5.85 -17.01 -8.35
N ASN A 563 -5.30 -17.89 -9.19
CA ASN A 563 -4.39 -18.98 -8.80
C ASN A 563 -4.98 -20.10 -7.91
N GLY A 564 -6.31 -20.30 -7.90
CA GLY A 564 -6.91 -21.40 -7.13
C GLY A 564 -6.88 -21.21 -5.62
N ALA A 565 -6.71 -19.96 -5.14
CA ALA A 565 -6.74 -19.64 -3.72
C ALA A 565 -8.14 -19.86 -3.13
N LEU A 566 -8.23 -20.52 -1.98
CA LEU A 566 -9.50 -20.75 -1.30
C LEU A 566 -9.97 -19.47 -0.60
N PRO A 567 -11.28 -19.17 -0.60
CA PRO A 567 -11.82 -18.14 0.26
C PRO A 567 -11.57 -18.50 1.74
N LEU A 568 -11.58 -17.49 2.61
CA LEU A 568 -11.14 -17.66 4.00
C LEU A 568 -11.95 -18.74 4.74
N PHE A 569 -13.28 -18.79 4.57
CA PHE A 569 -14.09 -19.84 5.19
C PHE A 569 -13.65 -21.26 4.81
N GLU A 570 -13.45 -21.53 3.51
CA GLU A 570 -12.98 -22.82 3.00
C GLU A 570 -11.57 -23.14 3.50
N LEU A 571 -10.68 -22.14 3.53
CA LEU A 571 -9.32 -22.28 4.05
C LEU A 571 -9.32 -22.67 5.54
N LEU A 572 -10.19 -22.06 6.35
CA LEU A 572 -10.36 -22.43 7.76
C LEU A 572 -10.93 -23.83 7.92
N CYS A 573 -11.92 -24.20 7.10
CA CYS A 573 -12.46 -25.55 7.10
C CYS A 573 -11.36 -26.56 6.77
N GLN A 574 -10.52 -26.29 5.76
CA GLN A 574 -9.43 -27.17 5.35
C GLN A 574 -8.38 -27.31 6.47
N CYS A 575 -8.00 -26.20 7.10
CA CYS A 575 -7.05 -26.19 8.20
C CYS A 575 -7.57 -26.98 9.41
N LEU A 576 -8.85 -26.79 9.78
CA LEU A 576 -9.50 -27.55 10.85
C LEU A 576 -9.58 -29.05 10.53
N CYS A 577 -9.82 -29.43 9.28
CA CYS A 577 -9.81 -30.83 8.88
C CYS A 577 -8.43 -31.49 9.07
N GLN A 578 -7.35 -30.72 8.94
CA GLN A 578 -5.98 -31.23 9.09
C GLN A 578 -5.51 -31.23 10.54
N LEU A 579 -5.83 -30.17 11.30
CA LEU A 579 -5.34 -29.99 12.66
C LEU A 579 -6.27 -30.61 13.71
N GLU A 580 -7.55 -30.23 13.71
CA GLU A 580 -8.52 -30.60 14.74
C GLU A 580 -9.92 -30.86 14.14
N PRO A 581 -10.17 -32.04 13.53
CA PRO A 581 -11.42 -32.33 12.82
C PRO A 581 -12.68 -32.18 13.68
N ARG A 582 -12.54 -32.36 14.99
CA ARG A 582 -13.63 -32.27 15.98
C ARG A 582 -14.17 -30.85 16.15
N TRP A 583 -13.36 -29.83 15.84
CA TRP A 583 -13.76 -28.42 15.93
C TRP A 583 -14.56 -27.96 14.71
N LEU A 584 -14.51 -28.69 13.60
CA LEU A 584 -15.14 -28.27 12.35
C LEU A 584 -16.68 -28.16 12.46
N PRO A 585 -17.44 -29.16 12.97
CA PRO A 585 -18.89 -29.03 13.05
C PRO A 585 -19.35 -27.89 13.97
N PRO A 586 -18.83 -27.74 15.22
CA PRO A 586 -19.15 -26.59 16.06
C PRO A 586 -18.77 -25.24 15.43
N PHE A 587 -17.68 -25.18 14.66
CA PHE A 587 -17.26 -23.97 13.96
C PHE A 587 -18.23 -23.60 12.83
N VAL A 588 -18.66 -24.58 12.03
CA VAL A 588 -19.62 -24.36 10.93
C VAL A 588 -21.00 -23.96 11.47
N GLU A 589 -21.45 -24.56 12.57
CA GLU A 589 -22.68 -24.16 13.27
C GLU A 589 -22.60 -22.71 13.76
N LEU A 590 -21.49 -22.34 14.39
CA LEU A 590 -21.27 -20.95 14.84
C LEU A 590 -21.24 -19.98 13.65
N ALA A 591 -20.53 -20.34 12.57
CA ALA A 591 -20.47 -19.53 11.35
C ALA A 591 -21.86 -19.30 10.73
N GLN A 592 -22.76 -20.29 10.80
CA GLN A 592 -24.15 -20.16 10.36
C GLN A 592 -24.97 -19.24 11.26
N GLN A 593 -24.75 -19.27 12.57
CA GLN A 593 -25.41 -18.38 13.53
C GLN A 593 -24.95 -16.93 13.40
N GLN A 594 -23.68 -16.71 13.08
CA GLN A 594 -23.12 -15.37 12.90
C GLN A 594 -23.53 -14.76 11.55
N GLY A 595 -23.92 -15.56 10.55
CA GLY A 595 -24.27 -15.09 9.22
C GLY A 595 -25.56 -14.25 9.17
N GLY A 596 -25.43 -12.94 8.95
CA GLY A 596 -26.56 -12.04 8.74
C GLY A 596 -27.18 -12.13 7.33
N PRO A 597 -28.48 -11.79 7.16
CA PRO A 597 -29.10 -11.72 5.84
C PRO A 597 -28.37 -10.69 4.97
N GLY A 598 -27.87 -11.15 3.80
CA GLY A 598 -27.21 -10.28 2.82
C GLY A 598 -25.67 -10.25 2.86
N TRP A 599 -25.00 -11.12 3.63
CA TRP A 599 -23.53 -11.17 3.66
C TRP A 599 -22.90 -11.98 2.51
N GLY A 600 -23.72 -12.56 1.62
CA GLY A 600 -23.32 -13.06 0.31
C GLY A 600 -23.70 -12.06 -0.78
N ALA A 601 -22.75 -11.70 -1.64
CA ALA A 601 -23.00 -10.83 -2.77
C ALA A 601 -24.05 -11.45 -3.72
N GLY A 602 -25.28 -10.93 -3.69
CA GLY A 602 -26.26 -11.01 -4.77
C GLY A 602 -26.61 -12.42 -5.30
N SER A 603 -27.14 -13.30 -4.46
CA SER A 603 -27.98 -14.48 -4.76
C SER A 603 -27.95 -15.41 -3.53
N PRO A 604 -28.91 -16.36 -3.34
CA PRO A 604 -28.78 -17.35 -2.27
C PRO A 604 -27.60 -18.27 -2.56
N GLY A 605 -26.41 -17.89 -2.08
CA GLY A 605 -25.19 -18.69 -2.20
C GLY A 605 -25.36 -20.09 -1.59
N LEU A 606 -24.48 -21.01 -1.99
CA LEU A 606 -24.40 -22.36 -1.42
C LEU A 606 -24.37 -22.27 0.12
N PRO A 607 -25.18 -23.08 0.84
CA PRO A 607 -25.17 -23.11 2.30
C PRO A 607 -23.77 -23.39 2.85
N LEU A 608 -23.40 -22.78 3.98
CA LEU A 608 -22.07 -22.94 4.57
C LEU A 608 -21.69 -24.39 4.85
N TYR A 609 -22.64 -25.25 5.24
CA TYR A 609 -22.37 -26.68 5.40
C TYR A 609 -21.97 -27.36 4.08
N ARG A 610 -22.55 -26.96 2.93
CA ARG A 610 -22.14 -27.50 1.62
C ARG A 610 -20.77 -27.00 1.19
N ARG A 611 -20.44 -25.75 1.51
CA ARG A 611 -19.09 -25.20 1.30
C ARG A 611 -18.06 -25.96 2.13
N ALA A 612 -18.36 -26.29 3.38
CA ALA A 612 -17.50 -27.12 4.23
C ALA A 612 -17.38 -28.57 3.70
N LEU A 613 -18.48 -29.19 3.25
CA LEU A 613 -18.46 -30.53 2.64
C LEU A 613 -17.61 -30.59 1.36
N ALA A 614 -17.59 -29.51 0.56
CA ALA A 614 -16.75 -29.44 -0.65
C ALA A 614 -15.25 -29.49 -0.33
N VAL A 615 -14.84 -29.02 0.86
CA VAL A 615 -13.44 -29.06 1.32
C VAL A 615 -13.02 -30.47 1.77
N LEU A 616 -13.97 -31.31 2.18
CA LEU A 616 -13.69 -32.66 2.70
C LEU A 616 -13.32 -33.70 1.62
N GLY A 617 -13.45 -33.37 0.34
CA GLY A 617 -13.18 -34.29 -0.79
C GLY A 617 -14.44 -34.55 -1.62
N GLU A 618 -14.48 -35.64 -2.40
CA GLU A 618 -15.67 -36.05 -3.17
C GLU A 618 -16.50 -37.11 -2.43
N GLU A 619 -17.80 -37.18 -2.73
CA GLU A 619 -18.72 -38.15 -2.13
C GLU A 619 -18.16 -39.58 -2.21
N GLY A 620 -17.98 -40.24 -1.06
CA GLY A 620 -17.38 -41.58 -0.94
C GLY A 620 -15.91 -41.60 -0.47
N THR A 621 -15.17 -40.49 -0.57
CA THR A 621 -13.79 -40.36 -0.04
C THR A 621 -13.72 -39.57 1.26
N ARG A 622 -14.81 -38.90 1.65
CA ARG A 622 -14.90 -38.03 2.83
C ARG A 622 -15.00 -38.83 4.14
N PRO A 623 -14.52 -38.29 5.27
CA PRO A 623 -14.74 -38.90 6.59
C PRO A 623 -16.23 -38.92 6.94
N GLU A 624 -16.85 -40.10 6.91
CA GLU A 624 -18.30 -40.27 7.08
C GLU A 624 -18.83 -39.69 8.41
N ALA A 625 -18.05 -39.83 9.49
CA ALA A 625 -18.44 -39.31 10.80
C ALA A 625 -18.55 -37.78 10.80
N LEU A 626 -17.69 -37.09 10.06
CA LEU A 626 -17.66 -35.64 9.98
C LEU A 626 -18.73 -35.09 9.02
N GLU A 627 -19.00 -35.82 7.94
CA GLU A 627 -20.12 -35.55 7.04
C GLU A 627 -21.46 -35.62 7.76
N LEU A 628 -21.68 -36.66 8.57
CA LEU A 628 -22.89 -36.82 9.39
C LEU A 628 -23.08 -35.66 10.36
N GLU A 629 -22.04 -35.26 11.09
CA GLU A 629 -22.10 -34.13 12.03
C GLU A 629 -22.40 -32.79 11.31
N LEU A 630 -21.78 -32.53 10.15
CA LEU A 630 -22.05 -31.32 9.37
C LEU A 630 -23.47 -31.28 8.80
N LEU A 631 -24.03 -32.43 8.41
CA LEU A 631 -25.40 -32.54 7.93
C LEU A 631 -26.42 -32.37 9.06
N LEU A 632 -26.17 -32.94 10.24
CA LEU A 632 -27.01 -32.77 11.44
C LEU A 632 -26.99 -31.32 11.94
N GLY A 633 -25.82 -30.68 11.98
CA GLY A 633 -25.63 -29.28 12.37
C GLY A 633 -26.05 -28.24 11.31
N SER A 634 -26.53 -28.68 10.14
CA SER A 634 -26.84 -27.79 9.01
C SER A 634 -28.06 -26.88 9.22
N GLY A 635 -28.91 -27.20 10.19
CA GLY A 635 -30.20 -26.55 10.42
C GLY A 635 -31.21 -26.68 9.26
N ARG A 636 -30.91 -27.48 8.23
CA ARG A 636 -31.77 -27.63 7.04
C ARG A 636 -32.49 -28.99 7.01
N PRO A 637 -33.83 -29.02 6.91
CA PRO A 637 -34.60 -30.26 7.01
C PRO A 637 -34.14 -31.39 6.09
N LYS A 638 -33.83 -31.10 4.82
CA LYS A 638 -33.40 -32.13 3.85
C LYS A 638 -32.03 -32.75 4.20
N ALA A 639 -31.08 -31.94 4.67
CA ALA A 639 -29.75 -32.41 5.03
C ALA A 639 -29.79 -33.23 6.33
N VAL A 640 -30.60 -32.82 7.31
CA VAL A 640 -30.84 -33.59 8.52
C VAL A 640 -31.49 -34.94 8.20
N LEU A 641 -32.55 -34.96 7.39
CA LEU A 641 -33.21 -36.22 7.01
C LEU A 641 -32.27 -37.17 6.27
N GLN A 642 -31.37 -36.64 5.45
CA GLN A 642 -30.31 -37.43 4.81
C GLN A 642 -29.37 -38.07 5.84
N ALA A 643 -28.88 -37.31 6.82
CA ALA A 643 -28.01 -37.82 7.88
C ALA A 643 -28.71 -38.87 8.75
N VAL A 644 -29.95 -38.60 9.16
CA VAL A 644 -30.78 -39.55 9.93
C VAL A 644 -31.01 -40.83 9.13
N GLY A 645 -31.34 -40.73 7.84
CA GLY A 645 -31.51 -41.89 6.97
C GLY A 645 -30.22 -42.71 6.82
N GLN A 646 -29.06 -42.07 6.83
CA GLN A 646 -27.76 -42.76 6.83
C GLN A 646 -27.47 -43.46 8.16
N LEU A 647 -27.80 -42.84 9.31
CA LEU A 647 -27.66 -43.46 10.64
C LEU A 647 -28.56 -44.70 10.77
N VAL A 648 -29.80 -44.60 10.28
CA VAL A 648 -30.78 -45.68 10.20
C VAL A 648 -30.25 -46.86 9.39
N LYS A 649 -29.76 -46.61 8.16
CA LYS A 649 -29.17 -47.66 7.30
C LYS A 649 -27.95 -48.35 7.93
N LYS A 650 -27.24 -47.67 8.83
CA LYS A 650 -26.07 -48.19 9.55
C LYS A 650 -26.41 -48.84 10.89
N GLY A 651 -27.69 -48.91 11.27
CA GLY A 651 -28.12 -49.49 12.55
C GLY A 651 -27.76 -48.64 13.78
N GLN A 652 -27.40 -47.36 13.61
CA GLN A 652 -27.08 -46.44 14.72
C GLN A 652 -28.34 -45.74 15.25
N TRP A 653 -29.28 -46.55 15.73
CA TRP A 653 -30.63 -46.12 16.10
C TRP A 653 -30.69 -45.11 17.24
N GLU A 654 -29.92 -45.33 18.30
CA GLU A 654 -29.85 -44.45 19.48
C GLU A 654 -29.43 -43.03 19.09
N ARG A 655 -28.36 -42.91 18.30
CA ARG A 655 -27.85 -41.62 17.80
C ARG A 655 -28.85 -40.91 16.88
N ALA A 656 -29.59 -41.65 16.05
CA ALA A 656 -30.64 -41.08 15.19
C ALA A 656 -31.79 -40.51 16.01
N LEU A 657 -32.20 -41.22 17.07
CA LEU A 657 -33.25 -40.79 18.01
C LEU A 657 -32.81 -39.57 18.83
N GLU A 658 -31.59 -39.58 19.38
CA GLU A 658 -31.03 -38.45 20.12
C GLU A 658 -30.88 -37.19 19.26
N SER A 659 -30.41 -37.34 18.02
CA SER A 659 -30.33 -36.25 17.04
C SER A 659 -31.71 -35.68 16.73
N GLY A 660 -32.72 -36.54 16.55
CA GLY A 660 -34.11 -36.12 16.36
C GLY A 660 -34.68 -35.36 17.56
N LEU A 661 -34.34 -35.77 18.79
CA LEU A 661 -34.77 -35.08 20.01
C LEU A 661 -34.08 -33.73 20.19
N ALA A 662 -32.80 -33.61 19.83
CA ALA A 662 -32.04 -32.37 19.88
C ALA A 662 -32.56 -31.31 18.87
N LEU A 663 -33.02 -31.75 17.70
CA LEU A 663 -33.54 -30.90 16.63
C LEU A 663 -35.05 -30.63 16.71
N GLY A 664 -35.76 -31.45 17.50
CA GLY A 664 -37.19 -31.37 17.74
C GLY A 664 -37.76 -30.00 18.17
N PRO A 665 -37.12 -29.23 19.06
CA PRO A 665 -37.65 -27.91 19.47
C PRO A 665 -37.51 -26.83 18.39
N SER A 666 -36.59 -26.99 17.43
CA SER A 666 -36.34 -25.97 16.38
C SER A 666 -37.23 -26.14 15.15
N SER A 667 -37.79 -27.33 14.91
CA SER A 667 -38.65 -27.58 13.73
C SER A 667 -39.63 -28.75 13.93
N PRO A 668 -40.93 -28.50 14.18
CA PRO A 668 -41.91 -29.56 14.47
C PRO A 668 -42.19 -30.46 13.25
N LEU A 669 -42.09 -29.93 12.03
CA LEU A 669 -42.26 -30.70 10.79
C LEU A 669 -41.11 -31.72 10.60
N LEU A 670 -39.87 -31.32 10.88
CA LEU A 670 -38.71 -32.20 10.79
C LEU A 670 -38.80 -33.33 11.82
N ARG A 671 -39.27 -33.02 13.03
CA ARG A 671 -39.57 -34.02 14.07
C ARG A 671 -40.58 -35.07 13.60
N SER A 672 -41.64 -34.65 12.91
CA SER A 672 -42.66 -35.57 12.36
C SER A 672 -42.09 -36.50 11.30
N GLU A 673 -41.27 -35.98 10.38
CA GLU A 673 -40.65 -36.79 9.32
C GLU A 673 -39.59 -37.77 9.86
N ILE A 674 -38.76 -37.34 10.83
CA ILE A 674 -37.82 -38.24 11.52
C ILE A 674 -38.58 -39.33 12.28
N PHE A 675 -39.69 -38.99 12.95
CA PHE A 675 -40.53 -39.95 13.64
C PHE A 675 -41.12 -40.99 12.68
N LYS A 676 -41.67 -40.58 11.53
CA LYS A 676 -42.20 -41.52 10.51
C LYS A 676 -41.13 -42.46 9.98
N LEU A 677 -39.93 -41.96 9.68
CA LEU A 677 -38.81 -42.78 9.22
C LEU A 677 -38.43 -43.85 10.26
N LEU A 678 -38.31 -43.46 11.53
CA LEU A 678 -37.96 -44.41 12.60
C LEU A 678 -39.11 -45.35 12.96
N LEU A 679 -40.37 -44.91 12.81
CA LEU A 679 -41.56 -45.74 13.01
C LEU A 679 -41.67 -46.84 11.95
N ALA A 680 -41.30 -46.54 10.69
CA ALA A 680 -41.23 -47.52 9.62
C ALA A 680 -40.19 -48.61 9.90
N GLU A 681 -39.04 -48.24 10.45
CA GLU A 681 -37.99 -49.18 10.85
C GLU A 681 -38.38 -49.98 12.11
N PHE A 682 -39.05 -49.34 13.07
CA PHE A 682 -39.59 -50.00 14.27
C PHE A 682 -40.64 -51.08 13.95
N ALA A 683 -41.44 -50.87 12.90
CA ALA A 683 -42.39 -51.88 12.43
C ALA A 683 -41.66 -53.16 11.95
N ARG A 684 -40.46 -53.01 11.40
CA ARG A 684 -39.69 -54.06 10.69
C ARG A 684 -38.58 -54.70 11.50
N HIS A 685 -37.97 -53.98 12.44
CA HIS A 685 -36.80 -54.41 13.21
C HIS A 685 -37.03 -54.38 14.71
N ARG A 686 -36.87 -55.52 15.40
CA ARG A 686 -37.09 -55.65 16.86
C ARG A 686 -35.93 -55.15 17.72
N GLN A 687 -34.78 -54.86 17.11
CA GLN A 687 -33.64 -54.24 17.82
C GLN A 687 -33.96 -52.82 18.33
N LEU A 688 -35.00 -52.18 17.78
CA LEU A 688 -35.48 -50.86 18.19
C LEU A 688 -36.37 -50.89 19.45
N ASP A 689 -36.79 -52.07 19.92
CA ASP A 689 -37.66 -52.23 21.09
C ASP A 689 -37.03 -51.63 22.36
N ALA A 690 -35.70 -51.75 22.50
CA ALA A 690 -34.94 -51.16 23.61
C ALA A 690 -34.96 -49.62 23.62
N HIS A 691 -35.20 -48.98 22.47
CA HIS A 691 -35.20 -47.53 22.30
C HIS A 691 -36.61 -46.92 22.21
N LEU A 692 -37.66 -47.73 22.46
CA LEU A 692 -39.06 -47.29 22.50
C LEU A 692 -39.29 -46.03 23.38
N PRO A 693 -38.67 -45.87 24.56
CA PRO A 693 -38.83 -44.65 25.36
C PRO A 693 -38.37 -43.36 24.64
N LEU A 694 -37.32 -43.44 23.82
CA LEU A 694 -36.82 -42.30 23.04
C LEU A 694 -37.74 -42.02 21.84
N LEU A 695 -38.26 -43.07 21.19
CA LEU A 695 -39.24 -42.95 20.11
C LEU A 695 -40.55 -42.30 20.59
N CYS A 696 -41.02 -42.68 21.79
CA CYS A 696 -42.14 -42.05 22.48
C CYS A 696 -41.88 -40.54 22.71
N ARG A 697 -40.68 -40.16 23.17
CA ARG A 697 -40.34 -38.73 23.34
C ARG A 697 -40.32 -37.96 22.03
N LEU A 698 -39.97 -38.62 20.91
CA LEU A 698 -39.93 -38.03 19.58
C LEU A 698 -41.32 -37.89 18.94
N CYS A 699 -42.32 -38.66 19.37
CA CYS A 699 -43.69 -38.63 18.84
C CYS A 699 -44.25 -37.19 18.75
N PRO A 700 -44.75 -36.74 17.59
CA PRO A 700 -45.41 -35.44 17.45
C PRO A 700 -46.60 -35.31 18.41
N PRO A 701 -46.82 -34.12 19.01
CA PRO A 701 -47.93 -33.92 19.95
C PRO A 701 -49.31 -33.98 19.30
N ASP A 702 -49.40 -33.73 17.98
CA ASP A 702 -50.67 -33.61 17.24
C ASP A 702 -51.14 -34.92 16.59
N LEU A 703 -50.39 -36.02 16.74
CA LEU A 703 -50.66 -37.29 16.06
C LEU A 703 -51.74 -38.10 16.79
N ALA A 704 -52.86 -38.40 16.13
CA ALA A 704 -53.94 -39.19 16.72
C ALA A 704 -53.59 -40.71 16.77
N PRO A 705 -54.10 -41.47 17.75
CA PRO A 705 -53.88 -42.93 17.80
C PRO A 705 -54.31 -43.67 16.53
N ALA A 706 -55.40 -43.23 15.89
CA ALA A 706 -55.87 -43.80 14.63
C ALA A 706 -54.89 -43.53 13.45
N GLU A 707 -54.29 -42.35 13.42
CA GLU A 707 -53.30 -41.97 12.39
C GLU A 707 -51.98 -42.71 12.58
N LEU A 708 -51.56 -42.94 13.83
CA LEU A 708 -50.40 -43.77 14.16
C LEU A 708 -50.57 -45.21 13.65
N LEU A 709 -51.75 -45.81 13.87
CA LEU A 709 -52.06 -47.16 13.40
C LEU A 709 -52.11 -47.24 11.88
N LEU A 710 -52.66 -46.23 11.20
CA LEU A 710 -52.65 -46.15 9.74
C LEU A 710 -51.24 -46.04 9.17
N LEU A 711 -50.38 -45.21 9.78
CA LEU A 711 -48.97 -45.10 9.37
C LEU A 711 -48.21 -46.42 9.57
N LEU A 712 -48.40 -47.09 10.70
CA LEU A 712 -47.80 -48.39 10.96
C LEU A 712 -48.26 -49.46 9.95
N HIS A 713 -49.55 -49.47 9.60
CA HIS A 713 -50.10 -50.42 8.64
C HIS A 713 -49.40 -50.36 7.28
N THR A 714 -48.99 -49.17 6.82
CA THR A 714 -48.26 -49.01 5.55
C THR A 714 -46.83 -49.56 5.55
N HIS A 715 -46.30 -49.94 6.71
CA HIS A 715 -44.90 -50.39 6.86
C HIS A 715 -44.76 -51.82 7.37
N LEU A 716 -45.87 -52.46 7.71
CA LEU A 716 -45.93 -53.89 8.02
C LEU A 716 -45.71 -54.70 6.72
N PRO A 717 -45.08 -55.88 6.80
CA PRO A 717 -44.95 -56.77 5.65
C PRO A 717 -46.35 -57.19 5.14
N ASP A 718 -46.54 -57.20 3.81
CA ASP A 718 -47.76 -57.74 3.20
C ASP A 718 -47.85 -59.25 3.51
N GLU A 719 -48.85 -59.65 4.30
CA GLU A 719 -49.10 -61.07 4.61
C GLU A 719 -49.70 -61.76 3.38
N SER A 720 -48.86 -62.23 2.45
CA SER A 720 -49.30 -63.08 1.34
C SER A 720 -49.47 -64.55 1.72
N GLU A 721 -49.10 -64.96 2.93
CA GLU A 721 -49.29 -66.32 3.46
C GLU A 721 -49.90 -66.28 4.88
N PRO A 722 -50.75 -67.26 5.25
CA PRO A 722 -51.36 -67.30 6.57
C PRO A 722 -50.28 -67.43 7.67
N PRO A 723 -50.37 -66.65 8.76
CA PRO A 723 -49.32 -66.60 9.77
C PRO A 723 -49.16 -67.96 10.44
N SER A 724 -47.94 -68.49 10.45
CA SER A 724 -47.61 -69.65 11.27
C SER A 724 -47.81 -69.28 12.75
N PRO A 725 -48.43 -70.13 13.57
CA PRO A 725 -48.72 -69.82 14.99
C PRO A 725 -47.44 -69.61 15.83
N PHE A 726 -46.28 -70.01 15.32
CA PHE A 726 -44.98 -69.77 15.91
C PHE A 726 -44.01 -69.24 14.84
N PRO A 727 -43.19 -68.22 15.15
CA PRO A 727 -42.15 -67.74 14.24
C PRO A 727 -41.11 -68.85 14.01
N GLU A 728 -40.55 -68.93 12.80
CA GLU A 728 -39.47 -69.87 12.50
C GLU A 728 -38.24 -69.59 13.39
N PRO A 729 -37.45 -70.62 13.76
CA PRO A 729 -36.25 -70.44 14.58
C PRO A 729 -35.25 -69.48 13.90
N GLY A 730 -35.11 -68.27 14.43
CA GLY A 730 -34.26 -67.20 13.87
C GLY A 730 -35.01 -66.06 13.19
N ALA A 731 -36.34 -66.16 13.02
CA ALA A 731 -37.18 -65.06 12.57
C ALA A 731 -37.47 -64.07 13.71
N GLU A 732 -37.44 -62.77 13.42
CA GLU A 732 -37.80 -61.74 14.40
C GLU A 732 -39.30 -61.85 14.77
N PRO A 733 -39.66 -61.74 16.06
CA PRO A 733 -41.06 -61.85 16.48
C PRO A 733 -41.92 -60.75 15.83
N PRO A 734 -43.20 -61.02 15.50
CA PRO A 734 -44.09 -60.04 14.89
C PRO A 734 -44.40 -58.86 15.83
N LEU A 735 -44.71 -57.69 15.26
CA LEU A 735 -45.09 -56.51 16.03
C LEU A 735 -46.39 -56.79 16.77
N THR A 736 -46.37 -56.76 18.11
CA THR A 736 -47.58 -56.95 18.92
C THR A 736 -48.15 -55.62 19.40
N VAL A 737 -49.46 -55.58 19.60
CA VAL A 737 -50.15 -54.40 20.18
C VAL A 737 -49.60 -54.05 21.57
N GLY A 738 -49.07 -55.03 22.30
CA GLY A 738 -48.43 -54.82 23.60
C GLY A 738 -47.20 -53.91 23.54
N LEU A 739 -46.40 -54.00 22.47
CA LEU A 739 -45.23 -53.13 22.24
C LEU A 739 -45.64 -51.71 21.82
N LEU A 740 -46.81 -51.58 21.18
CA LEU A 740 -47.38 -50.28 20.77
C LEU A 740 -48.09 -49.55 21.92
N ARG A 741 -48.37 -50.23 23.03
CA ARG A 741 -49.15 -49.70 24.15
C ARG A 741 -48.62 -48.36 24.65
N ALA A 742 -47.29 -48.22 24.83
CA ALA A 742 -46.69 -46.97 25.31
C ALA A 742 -46.88 -45.78 24.34
N LEU A 743 -46.80 -46.03 23.02
CA LEU A 743 -47.02 -45.00 21.99
C LEU A 743 -48.52 -44.63 21.89
N LEU A 744 -49.41 -45.62 21.99
CA LEU A 744 -50.86 -45.42 21.96
C LEU A 744 -51.37 -44.70 23.22
N GLU A 745 -50.85 -45.04 24.39
CA GLU A 745 -51.17 -44.36 25.65
C GLU A 745 -50.67 -42.91 25.64
N GLN A 746 -49.49 -42.62 25.08
CA GLN A 746 -48.94 -41.27 25.00
C GLN A 746 -49.69 -40.36 24.01
N THR A 747 -50.13 -40.89 22.87
CA THR A 747 -50.97 -40.18 21.89
C THR A 747 -52.41 -40.00 22.39
N GLY A 748 -52.91 -40.93 23.21
CA GLY A 748 -54.22 -40.83 23.87
C GLY A 748 -54.25 -39.89 25.09
N ALA A 749 -53.24 -39.91 25.95
CA ALA A 749 -53.21 -39.16 27.21
C ALA A 749 -52.99 -37.65 27.03
N LYS A 750 -52.19 -37.22 26.04
CA LYS A 750 -51.93 -35.78 25.80
C LYS A 750 -53.16 -35.00 25.33
N ARG A 751 -54.13 -35.66 24.71
CA ARG A 751 -55.41 -35.06 24.31
C ARG A 751 -56.34 -34.81 25.50
N GLN A 752 -56.19 -35.58 26.59
CA GLN A 752 -56.99 -35.41 27.81
C GLN A 752 -56.54 -34.21 28.67
N SER A 753 -55.30 -33.71 28.50
CA SER A 753 -54.82 -32.47 29.15
C SER A 753 -55.11 -31.18 28.38
N SER A 754 -55.65 -31.26 27.16
CA SER A 754 -56.20 -30.11 26.44
C SER A 754 -57.72 -30.26 26.30
N GLY A 755 -58.43 -30.02 27.40
CA GLY A 755 -59.88 -29.83 27.35
C GLY A 755 -60.25 -28.65 26.45
N PRO A 756 -61.39 -28.68 25.75
CA PRO A 756 -61.75 -27.68 24.76
C PRO A 756 -62.07 -26.34 25.43
N VAL A 757 -61.51 -25.24 24.91
CA VAL A 757 -62.14 -23.93 25.05
C VAL A 757 -63.47 -24.04 24.32
N LEU A 758 -64.55 -24.11 25.10
CA LEU A 758 -65.94 -24.06 24.65
C LEU A 758 -66.12 -22.85 23.72
N SER A 759 -66.13 -23.11 22.42
CA SER A 759 -66.74 -22.23 21.44
C SER A 759 -68.24 -22.19 21.75
N LEU A 760 -68.74 -20.97 21.99
CA LEU A 760 -70.11 -20.60 22.38
C LEU A 760 -71.21 -20.96 21.33
N TYR A 761 -71.07 -22.05 20.57
CA TYR A 761 -71.95 -22.35 19.44
C TYR A 761 -72.34 -23.83 19.23
N GLU A 762 -72.07 -24.75 20.17
CA GLU A 762 -72.48 -26.16 20.04
C GLU A 762 -73.59 -26.62 21.01
N ASP A 763 -74.22 -25.72 21.77
CA ASP A 763 -75.34 -26.05 22.68
C ASP A 763 -76.74 -26.00 22.02
N ILE A 764 -76.87 -26.16 20.70
CA ILE A 764 -78.19 -26.12 20.02
C ILE A 764 -78.44 -27.32 19.09
N LEU A 765 -77.79 -28.47 19.33
CA LEU A 765 -78.15 -29.70 18.60
C LEU A 765 -78.29 -30.89 19.55
N TRP A 766 -79.20 -30.79 20.53
CA TRP A 766 -80.04 -31.89 21.01
C TRP A 766 -81.09 -31.35 22.01
N ASP A 767 -82.21 -30.84 21.50
CA ASP A 767 -83.48 -30.91 22.23
C ASP A 767 -84.65 -31.04 21.21
N PRO A 768 -85.49 -32.09 21.30
CA PRO A 768 -86.62 -32.28 20.39
C PRO A 768 -87.88 -31.62 20.96
N GLY A 769 -88.39 -30.54 20.34
CA GLY A 769 -89.72 -30.05 20.70
C GLY A 769 -90.16 -28.71 20.13
N THR A 770 -91.02 -28.78 19.09
CA THR A 770 -91.96 -27.77 18.56
C THR A 770 -91.40 -26.47 17.91
N PRO A 771 -91.90 -26.08 16.71
CA PRO A 771 -91.39 -24.91 16.00
C PRO A 771 -92.13 -23.63 16.42
N PRO A 772 -91.46 -22.47 16.49
CA PRO A 772 -92.13 -21.18 16.44
C PRO A 772 -92.22 -20.66 14.98
N PRO A 773 -93.19 -19.78 14.70
CA PRO A 773 -93.69 -19.50 13.36
C PRO A 773 -92.81 -18.51 12.57
N THR A 774 -92.94 -18.55 11.24
CA THR A 774 -92.34 -17.60 10.28
C THR A 774 -92.72 -16.13 10.57
N PRO A 775 -91.81 -15.16 10.30
CA PRO A 775 -91.99 -13.76 10.67
C PRO A 775 -92.82 -12.99 9.63
N PRO A 776 -93.60 -11.96 10.01
CA PRO A 776 -94.09 -10.98 9.05
C PRO A 776 -93.15 -9.77 8.97
N ARG A 777 -93.04 -9.30 7.73
CA ARG A 777 -92.31 -8.13 7.22
C ARG A 777 -92.87 -6.82 7.77
N GLY A 778 -92.03 -5.79 7.93
CA GLY A 778 -92.51 -4.40 7.97
C GLY A 778 -91.53 -3.38 8.60
N PRO A 779 -91.22 -2.25 7.94
CA PRO A 779 -90.25 -1.24 8.37
C PRO A 779 -90.88 -0.05 9.13
N MET A 780 -90.12 0.64 9.99
CA MET A 780 -90.04 2.12 10.09
C MET A 780 -89.32 2.62 11.36
N THR A 781 -88.29 3.44 11.12
CA THR A 781 -87.98 4.76 11.70
C THR A 781 -88.32 5.19 13.14
N THR A 782 -87.32 5.85 13.73
CA THR A 782 -87.28 7.12 14.52
C THR A 782 -87.11 7.14 16.05
N LEU A 783 -86.12 7.98 16.45
CA LEU A 783 -86.02 8.90 17.62
C LEU A 783 -85.75 8.26 19.01
N GLN A 784 -84.90 8.76 19.93
CA GLN A 784 -84.14 10.01 20.06
C GLN A 784 -83.10 9.91 21.22
N ALA A 785 -81.95 10.61 21.05
CA ALA A 785 -81.01 11.31 21.96
C ALA A 785 -80.75 10.91 23.44
N SER A 786 -79.47 10.94 23.84
CA SER A 786 -78.90 12.09 24.59
C SER A 786 -77.35 12.18 24.60
N ASP A 787 -76.91 13.38 24.21
CA ASP A 787 -75.82 14.24 24.71
C ASP A 787 -74.32 13.87 24.64
N HIS A 788 -73.70 14.47 23.60
CA HIS A 788 -72.39 15.14 23.50
C HIS A 788 -71.97 15.98 24.75
N PRO A 789 -70.70 16.47 24.89
CA PRO A 789 -69.81 16.93 23.82
C PRO A 789 -68.28 16.73 23.95
N GLY A 790 -67.60 16.56 22.80
CA GLY A 790 -66.35 17.28 22.51
C GLY A 790 -66.70 18.61 21.80
N PRO A 791 -65.80 19.57 21.52
CA PRO A 791 -64.58 19.41 20.67
C PRO A 791 -63.47 20.40 21.12
N GLY A 792 -62.35 20.74 20.47
CA GLY A 792 -61.76 20.61 19.13
C GLY A 792 -60.45 21.43 19.18
N ALA A 793 -59.34 20.97 18.60
CA ALA A 793 -58.89 21.25 17.24
C ALA A 793 -58.09 22.56 17.06
N TRP A 794 -56.85 22.36 16.56
CA TRP A 794 -56.05 23.21 15.67
C TRP A 794 -54.91 24.10 16.25
N ALA A 795 -53.71 23.73 15.76
CA ALA A 795 -52.38 24.34 15.59
C ALA A 795 -52.26 25.87 15.41
N PRO A 796 -51.07 26.51 15.16
CA PRO A 796 -49.63 26.15 15.27
C PRO A 796 -48.72 27.31 15.85
N SER A 797 -47.39 27.10 15.85
CA SER A 797 -46.30 28.09 15.62
C SER A 797 -45.92 29.20 16.65
N GLY A 798 -44.60 29.44 16.74
CA GLY A 798 -43.97 30.72 17.14
C GLY A 798 -43.33 30.71 18.54
N GLN A 799 -42.04 30.37 18.68
CA GLN A 799 -40.89 31.29 18.75
C GLN A 799 -40.94 32.38 19.85
N ASP A 800 -39.85 32.36 20.66
CA ASP A 800 -39.13 33.51 21.21
C ASP A 800 -39.69 34.25 22.45
N LEU A 801 -39.12 33.96 23.63
CA LEU A 801 -38.02 34.75 24.24
C LEU A 801 -37.85 34.50 25.76
N CYS A 802 -36.57 34.30 26.10
CA CYS A 802 -35.82 34.76 27.26
C CYS A 802 -36.26 34.50 28.72
N VAL A 803 -35.40 33.70 29.38
CA VAL A 803 -34.58 34.06 30.56
C VAL A 803 -35.29 34.65 31.78
N THR A 804 -35.24 33.89 32.88
CA THR A 804 -34.75 34.42 34.17
C THR A 804 -33.97 33.35 34.93
N ASP A 805 -32.76 33.72 35.32
CA ASP A 805 -31.94 33.14 36.38
C ASP A 805 -32.74 32.81 37.65
N THR A 806 -32.31 31.78 38.38
CA THR A 806 -31.67 31.92 39.70
C THR A 806 -31.38 30.54 40.31
N GLY A 807 -30.15 30.33 40.77
CA GLY A 807 -29.73 29.17 41.55
C GLY A 807 -28.32 28.71 41.25
#